data_AF-A0A2T2VBJ3-F1
#
_entry.id   AF-A0A2T2VBJ3-F1
#
_cell.length_a   1.000
_cell.length_b   1.000
_cell.length_c   1.000
_cell.angle_alpha   90.00
_cell.angle_beta   90.00
_cell.angle_gamma   90.00
#
_symmetry.space_group_name_H-M   'P 1'
#
loop_
_entity.id
_entity.type
_entity.pdbx_description
1 polymer ?
#
loop_
_entity_poly.entity_id
_entity_poly.type
_entity_poly.pdbx_seq_one_letter_code
_entity_poly.pdbx_strand_id
1 'polypeptide(L)'
;MSRLAATTADRGRRAVAAHRPSAFGGCPGHQAAVRVIKKASPRTPAGTGGREAFGKRNRVATAAGRRAPTLSTPVDLHLQQARPGVERHAHRKEHEVFNEGVHEVRMLAVVALALVPADEGEPAGGEQKVQRHRKVLVEKDVCSEERKAGARPSSCSVRWYARTSIRFMEFFGRPDRCCRSRRTPSAVRAQLAFRFVVGLAAPPAFHSPLRPMRRRSALPVTAAWLLALCLLLSGGPARAQQEAPLHEDPADDAAPAEGHAGVDARHYRFALTLREETDRISGTATVRVRFLADTLSAFALDLVGQSGDSGMQVESVERVGGDELDVAHESNRLRIELAARPETGETRAYRIRYGGVPADGLIIAENQFGDRTFFGDNWPTRARHWLPSIDHPADKATVAFEVTAPDAYQVVANGRLAERTDLPGPTSVTRYRTNARLPMKVAVIGAARFAVDYPGAAAGPPLESWVYPQSRSEGFDQMAQAGRIVAFFVEKIGPFPFEKLANVESKTRYGGMENAGSIFYSESAVAEGEDIEPLLAHEIVHQWFGDAVTETSYAHLWLSEGFATYLTDLFIEAIYGEERFQKRMRRERQAVAEFARKKPAAPLVDASFDEATEILDPFRYQKGAWVLHMLRRKVGPEAFWDGLGRYYRRYRGGNADTQDFRRSMEAASGQDLASFFEQWTRGPALPRYEGSWRYEPQGGAQSGGRVIVELRQRAPEGFTFALPLEIGRYPSTGAEPRIETLDVNAQQETFSFAVEEEPARVALDPNVNTLMTAQFEREQ
;
A
#
# COMPACT_ATOMS: atom_id res chain seq x y z
N MET A 1 3.97 -1.18 -80.01
CA MET A 1 5.04 -1.05 -78.99
C MET A 1 4.88 0.32 -78.35
N SER A 2 4.78 0.52 -77.04
CA SER A 2 4.61 -0.42 -75.92
C SER A 2 3.68 0.24 -74.86
N ARG A 3 3.35 -0.43 -73.75
CA ARG A 3 2.18 -0.08 -72.91
C ARG A 3 2.21 1.33 -72.29
N LEU A 4 1.03 1.95 -72.21
CA LEU A 4 0.78 3.33 -71.76
C LEU A 4 0.80 3.52 -70.24
N ALA A 5 0.80 4.78 -69.82
CA ALA A 5 0.56 5.25 -68.46
C ALA A 5 -0.63 6.25 -68.40
N ALA A 6 -0.94 6.71 -67.18
CA ALA A 6 -1.71 7.91 -66.82
C ALA A 6 -3.26 7.84 -66.59
N THR A 7 -3.61 8.02 -65.31
CA THR A 7 -4.59 9.00 -64.75
C THR A 7 -6.12 8.78 -64.69
N THR A 8 -6.62 8.96 -63.45
CA THR A 8 -7.85 9.66 -62.99
C THR A 8 -9.26 9.04 -63.01
N ALA A 9 -10.06 9.52 -62.05
CA ALA A 9 -11.53 9.62 -61.97
C ALA A 9 -12.28 8.77 -60.91
N ASP A 10 -12.77 9.51 -59.90
CA ASP A 10 -13.83 9.26 -58.92
C ASP A 10 -15.10 8.53 -59.43
N ARG A 11 -15.79 7.83 -58.51
CA ARG A 11 -17.22 7.44 -58.59
C ARG A 11 -17.78 7.09 -57.20
N GLY A 12 -18.99 7.56 -56.88
CA GLY A 12 -19.68 7.24 -55.61
C GLY A 12 -21.20 7.01 -55.72
N ARG A 13 -21.80 6.75 -54.54
CA ARG A 13 -23.25 6.78 -54.18
C ARG A 13 -24.29 6.05 -55.07
N ARG A 14 -24.96 5.05 -54.47
CA ARG A 14 -26.42 4.77 -54.49
C ARG A 14 -26.74 3.99 -53.20
N ALA A 15 -27.74 4.26 -52.37
CA ALA A 15 -29.11 4.81 -52.49
C ALA A 15 -30.18 3.77 -52.88
N VAL A 16 -31.05 3.44 -51.92
CA VAL A 16 -32.31 2.68 -52.06
C VAL A 16 -33.35 3.32 -51.13
N ALA A 17 -34.62 3.46 -51.57
CA ALA A 17 -35.68 4.04 -50.76
C ALA A 17 -37.09 3.55 -51.16
N ALA A 18 -37.96 3.46 -50.14
CA ALA A 18 -39.43 3.49 -50.16
C ALA A 18 -40.25 2.45 -50.96
N HIS A 19 -41.27 1.90 -50.29
CA HIS A 19 -42.65 1.75 -50.81
C HIS A 19 -43.69 1.77 -49.65
N ARG A 20 -44.98 1.95 -49.97
CA ARG A 20 -46.14 2.18 -49.04
C ARG A 20 -47.40 1.51 -49.61
N PRO A 21 -48.40 1.10 -48.80
CA PRO A 21 -49.61 1.92 -48.46
C PRO A 21 -50.04 1.78 -46.96
N SER A 22 -50.65 2.73 -46.22
CA SER A 22 -51.96 3.45 -46.29
C SER A 22 -53.22 2.55 -46.20
N ALA A 23 -54.26 2.83 -45.41
CA ALA A 23 -54.60 3.92 -44.45
C ALA A 23 -55.41 3.30 -43.27
N PHE A 24 -55.91 3.96 -42.20
CA PHE A 24 -56.26 5.34 -41.82
C PHE A 24 -55.88 5.60 -40.33
N GLY A 25 -56.04 6.76 -39.68
CA GLY A 25 -56.48 8.11 -40.11
C GLY A 25 -57.34 8.81 -39.04
N GLY A 26 -56.86 9.92 -38.45
CA GLY A 26 -57.51 10.74 -37.41
C GLY A 26 -56.61 11.93 -36.99
N CYS A 27 -57.15 13.02 -36.45
CA CYS A 27 -56.47 14.34 -36.29
C CYS A 27 -56.87 15.05 -34.97
N PRO A 28 -56.24 16.18 -34.55
CA PRO A 28 -54.82 16.58 -34.59
C PRO A 28 -54.31 17.31 -33.29
N GLY A 29 -53.01 17.66 -33.21
CA GLY A 29 -52.39 18.56 -32.20
C GLY A 29 -51.28 17.89 -31.37
N HIS A 30 -50.03 18.37 -31.23
CA HIS A 30 -49.50 19.67 -30.72
C HIS A 30 -49.89 19.96 -29.25
N GLN A 31 -48.98 20.28 -28.31
CA GLN A 31 -47.53 20.53 -28.41
C GLN A 31 -46.79 20.31 -27.05
N ALA A 32 -45.50 19.97 -27.14
CA ALA A 32 -44.33 20.23 -26.25
C ALA A 32 -44.41 20.40 -24.71
N ALA A 33 -43.28 19.98 -24.09
CA ALA A 33 -42.67 20.46 -22.84
C ALA A 33 -43.17 19.95 -21.47
N VAL A 34 -42.26 19.27 -20.76
CA VAL A 34 -42.22 19.20 -19.28
C VAL A 34 -41.02 20.00 -18.81
N ARG A 35 -41.22 20.94 -17.88
CA ARG A 35 -40.18 21.81 -17.32
C ARG A 35 -40.22 21.70 -15.79
N VAL A 36 -39.08 21.43 -15.16
CA VAL A 36 -39.00 21.26 -13.69
C VAL A 36 -39.33 22.58 -12.99
N ILE A 37 -40.20 22.54 -11.97
CA ILE A 37 -40.72 23.71 -11.25
C ILE A 37 -40.30 23.68 -9.79
N LYS A 38 -39.66 24.77 -9.34
CA LYS A 38 -39.43 25.10 -7.92
C LYS A 38 -40.77 25.20 -7.19
N LYS A 39 -40.85 24.73 -5.94
CA LYS A 39 -41.94 25.09 -5.03
C LYS A 39 -41.44 25.77 -3.77
N ALA A 40 -42.07 26.90 -3.47
CA ALA A 40 -42.11 27.52 -2.15
C ALA A 40 -43.59 27.62 -1.72
N SER A 41 -43.81 27.84 -0.42
CA SER A 41 -45.08 28.21 0.22
C SER A 41 -45.75 29.44 -0.46
N PRO A 42 -47.08 29.71 -0.29
CA PRO A 42 -47.83 29.48 0.97
C PRO A 42 -49.34 29.11 0.86
N ARG A 43 -49.99 28.89 2.02
CA ARG A 43 -51.33 29.42 2.35
C ARG A 43 -51.74 29.22 3.83
N THR A 44 -52.40 30.22 4.38
CA THR A 44 -53.28 30.24 5.58
C THR A 44 -54.75 30.39 5.10
N PRO A 45 -55.83 30.52 5.92
CA PRO A 45 -55.92 30.70 7.38
C PRO A 45 -57.06 29.93 8.13
N ALA A 46 -57.15 30.18 9.46
CA ALA A 46 -58.38 30.48 10.26
C ALA A 46 -58.77 29.54 11.43
N GLY A 47 -58.92 30.15 12.62
CA GLY A 47 -59.68 29.67 13.79
C GLY A 47 -58.93 28.81 14.82
N THR A 48 -59.15 28.91 16.14
CA THR A 48 -59.86 29.93 16.97
C THR A 48 -59.41 29.83 18.45
N GLY A 49 -59.23 30.97 19.13
CA GLY A 49 -59.41 31.09 20.60
C GLY A 49 -58.20 30.83 21.52
N GLY A 50 -58.05 31.68 22.55
CA GLY A 50 -57.05 31.55 23.63
C GLY A 50 -56.51 32.91 24.12
N ARG A 51 -56.56 33.18 25.43
CA ARG A 51 -55.92 34.34 26.11
C ARG A 51 -54.63 33.84 26.80
N GLU A 52 -53.63 34.62 27.23
CA GLU A 52 -53.65 35.89 28.00
C GLU A 52 -52.44 36.82 27.73
N ALA A 53 -52.39 37.98 28.43
CA ALA A 53 -51.29 38.97 28.44
C ALA A 53 -50.40 38.76 29.71
N PHE A 54 -49.18 39.29 29.89
CA PHE A 54 -48.54 40.60 29.61
C PHE A 54 -47.02 40.39 29.34
N GLY A 55 -46.20 41.34 28.90
CA GLY A 55 -46.47 42.73 28.48
C GLY A 55 -45.59 43.80 29.17
N LYS A 56 -44.42 44.14 28.60
CA LYS A 56 -43.80 45.50 28.60
C LYS A 56 -42.54 45.61 27.71
N ARG A 57 -42.24 46.85 27.29
CA ARG A 57 -41.05 47.29 26.51
C ARG A 57 -39.99 47.84 27.52
N ASN A 58 -38.73 48.21 27.19
CA ASN A 58 -38.32 49.17 26.15
C ASN A 58 -36.78 49.32 26.03
N ARG A 59 -36.31 49.72 24.84
CA ARG A 59 -35.14 50.61 24.52
C ARG A 59 -33.71 50.31 25.03
N VAL A 60 -32.84 49.93 24.08
CA VAL A 60 -31.75 50.73 23.47
C VAL A 60 -30.91 51.67 24.37
N ALA A 61 -29.59 51.44 24.40
CA ALA A 61 -28.54 52.47 24.25
C ALA A 61 -27.17 51.84 23.86
N THR A 62 -26.27 52.64 23.27
CA THR A 62 -24.91 52.27 22.82
C THR A 62 -23.81 52.93 23.65
N ALA A 63 -22.62 52.30 23.74
CA ALA A 63 -21.31 52.97 23.78
C ALA A 63 -20.16 51.93 23.76
N ALA A 64 -18.94 52.37 23.41
CA ALA A 64 -17.72 51.55 23.42
C ALA A 64 -16.62 52.18 24.30
N GLY A 65 -15.66 51.38 24.76
CA GLY A 65 -14.51 51.86 25.55
C GLY A 65 -13.36 50.84 25.59
N ARG A 66 -12.11 51.33 25.47
CA ARG A 66 -10.87 50.51 25.51
C ARG A 66 -10.14 50.70 26.85
N ARG A 67 -9.47 49.65 27.37
CA ARG A 67 -8.02 49.61 27.73
C ARG A 67 -7.66 48.45 28.69
N ALA A 68 -6.43 47.96 28.53
CA ALA A 68 -5.60 47.25 29.53
C ALA A 68 -4.40 48.18 29.87
N PRO A 69 -3.33 47.80 30.63
CA PRO A 69 -3.03 46.55 31.35
C PRO A 69 -2.51 46.77 32.81
N THR A 70 -2.04 45.72 33.51
CA THR A 70 -0.70 45.61 34.15
C THR A 70 -0.49 44.29 34.93
N LEU A 71 0.78 43.90 35.18
CA LEU A 71 1.24 42.68 35.88
C LEU A 71 1.19 42.77 37.42
N SER A 72 1.16 41.64 38.13
CA SER A 72 2.27 41.14 39.03
C SER A 72 1.85 39.96 39.94
N THR A 73 2.82 39.28 40.57
CA THR A 73 2.69 38.05 41.39
C THR A 73 3.13 38.27 42.86
N PRO A 74 3.38 37.24 43.72
CA PRO A 74 2.45 36.34 44.42
C PRO A 74 2.62 36.39 45.97
N VAL A 75 2.05 35.45 46.76
CA VAL A 75 2.62 34.81 47.99
C VAL A 75 1.60 33.87 48.69
N ASP A 76 2.09 32.92 49.50
CA ASP A 76 1.42 31.71 50.04
C ASP A 76 0.77 31.79 51.46
N LEU A 77 0.20 30.63 51.85
CA LEU A 77 0.23 29.99 53.18
C LEU A 77 -0.75 30.42 54.31
N HIS A 78 -1.76 29.57 54.59
CA HIS A 78 -1.90 28.71 55.80
C HIS A 78 -3.06 27.69 55.57
N LEU A 79 -3.11 26.41 55.98
CA LEU A 79 -2.69 25.61 57.17
C LEU A 79 -3.63 25.61 58.40
N GLN A 80 -4.45 24.54 58.53
CA GLN A 80 -4.84 23.77 59.76
C GLN A 80 -5.77 22.60 59.30
N GLN A 81 -5.61 21.33 59.72
CA GLN A 81 -5.85 20.68 61.03
C GLN A 81 -7.33 20.72 61.49
N ALA A 82 -8.00 19.65 61.96
CA ALA A 82 -7.68 18.21 62.13
C ALA A 82 -9.00 17.37 61.95
N ARG A 83 -9.35 16.19 62.54
CA ARG A 83 -8.83 15.27 63.60
C ARG A 83 -9.49 13.86 63.39
N PRO A 84 -9.01 12.74 63.99
CA PRO A 84 -9.37 11.36 63.55
C PRO A 84 -10.18 10.49 64.56
N GLY A 85 -10.61 9.29 64.11
CA GLY A 85 -11.12 8.17 64.93
C GLY A 85 -12.25 7.37 64.23
N VAL A 86 -12.52 6.07 64.47
CA VAL A 86 -11.87 4.97 65.22
C VAL A 86 -12.19 3.62 64.50
N GLU A 87 -11.44 2.55 64.82
CA GLU A 87 -11.59 1.13 64.44
C GLU A 87 -13.06 0.54 64.59
N ARG A 88 -13.49 -0.65 64.09
CA ARG A 88 -12.85 -2.00 63.99
C ARG A 88 -13.45 -2.95 62.92
N HIS A 89 -12.64 -3.98 62.59
CA HIS A 89 -12.99 -5.38 62.21
C HIS A 89 -13.61 -5.75 60.85
N ALA A 90 -12.78 -6.46 60.06
CA ALA A 90 -13.02 -7.75 59.40
C ALA A 90 -14.35 -8.05 58.66
N HIS A 91 -14.24 -8.37 57.36
CA HIS A 91 -14.15 -9.79 56.97
C HIS A 91 -13.47 -10.01 55.60
N ARG A 92 -12.91 -11.21 55.41
CA ARG A 92 -12.20 -11.68 54.21
C ARG A 92 -13.17 -12.34 53.21
N LYS A 93 -13.00 -12.08 51.91
CA LYS A 93 -13.30 -13.03 50.82
C LYS A 93 -12.51 -12.66 49.56
N GLU A 94 -11.55 -13.50 49.19
CA GLU A 94 -10.95 -13.46 47.85
C GLU A 94 -11.91 -14.05 46.80
N HIS A 95 -11.73 -13.64 45.54
CA HIS A 95 -12.01 -14.47 44.37
C HIS A 95 -10.97 -14.14 43.30
N GLU A 96 -10.12 -15.12 43.00
CA GLU A 96 -9.12 -15.05 41.94
C GLU A 96 -9.75 -15.31 40.56
N VAL A 97 -9.12 -14.80 39.51
CA VAL A 97 -9.33 -15.28 38.13
C VAL A 97 -7.96 -15.62 37.57
N PHE A 98 -7.78 -16.89 37.18
CA PHE A 98 -6.55 -17.39 36.59
C PHE A 98 -6.30 -16.79 35.20
N ASN A 99 -5.03 -16.65 34.83
CA ASN A 99 -4.60 -16.40 33.46
C ASN A 99 -3.35 -17.25 33.20
N GLU A 100 -3.47 -18.31 32.42
CA GLU A 100 -2.37 -19.27 32.21
C GLU A 100 -1.49 -18.84 31.02
N GLY A 101 -0.28 -18.35 31.33
CA GLY A 101 0.81 -18.24 30.38
C GLY A 101 1.83 -19.36 30.63
N VAL A 102 2.15 -20.14 29.59
CA VAL A 102 3.14 -21.23 29.68
C VAL A 102 4.48 -20.76 29.10
N HIS A 103 5.48 -20.59 29.96
CA HIS A 103 6.88 -20.58 29.56
C HIS A 103 7.43 -22.01 29.54
N GLU A 104 8.27 -22.35 28.56
CA GLU A 104 9.34 -23.33 28.76
C GLU A 104 10.69 -22.75 28.33
N VAL A 105 11.75 -23.17 29.03
CA VAL A 105 13.14 -22.79 28.76
C VAL A 105 13.97 -24.06 28.91
N ARG A 106 14.68 -24.46 27.83
CA ARG A 106 15.78 -25.43 27.90
C ARG A 106 16.94 -25.01 27.00
N MET A 107 18.11 -25.52 27.34
CA MET A 107 19.41 -25.18 26.75
C MET A 107 20.15 -26.46 26.32
N LEU A 108 21.28 -26.28 25.63
CA LEU A 108 22.35 -27.26 25.34
C LEU A 108 22.15 -28.24 24.15
N ALA A 109 22.75 -27.81 23.02
CA ALA A 109 23.95 -28.42 22.44
C ALA A 109 23.91 -29.80 21.72
N VAL A 110 24.11 -29.71 20.39
CA VAL A 110 24.99 -30.54 19.53
C VAL A 110 24.73 -32.04 19.40
N VAL A 111 24.33 -32.46 18.17
CA VAL A 111 25.15 -33.28 17.23
C VAL A 111 24.54 -33.13 15.83
N ALA A 112 25.35 -33.24 14.77
CA ALA A 112 24.89 -33.23 13.38
C ALA A 112 25.26 -34.55 12.68
N LEU A 113 24.33 -35.12 11.90
CA LEU A 113 24.60 -36.15 10.89
C LEU A 113 23.34 -36.47 10.07
N ALA A 114 23.48 -36.54 8.73
CA ALA A 114 23.08 -37.67 7.88
C ALA A 114 22.98 -37.24 6.40
N LEU A 115 23.64 -37.97 5.50
CA LEU A 115 23.32 -38.04 4.06
C LEU A 115 23.94 -39.30 3.45
N VAL A 116 23.24 -39.90 2.47
CA VAL A 116 23.64 -41.07 1.62
C VAL A 116 23.89 -42.42 2.38
N PRO A 117 23.80 -43.60 1.72
CA PRO A 117 22.59 -44.44 1.90
C PRO A 117 22.86 -45.92 2.26
N ALA A 118 21.82 -46.75 2.09
CA ALA A 118 21.75 -48.17 2.44
C ALA A 118 22.61 -49.13 1.60
N ASP A 119 22.85 -50.32 2.16
CA ASP A 119 23.07 -51.59 1.44
C ASP A 119 22.51 -52.78 2.29
N GLU A 120 22.42 -53.98 1.73
CA GLU A 120 21.61 -55.12 2.24
C GLU A 120 22.24 -55.97 3.37
N GLY A 121 21.41 -56.74 4.11
CA GLY A 121 21.90 -57.83 4.98
C GLY A 121 20.95 -58.36 6.08
N GLU A 122 20.13 -59.37 5.76
CA GLU A 122 19.53 -60.32 6.74
C GLU A 122 20.30 -61.66 6.70
N PRO A 123 20.10 -62.66 7.60
CA PRO A 123 19.28 -62.69 8.84
C PRO A 123 20.02 -63.27 10.07
N ALA A 124 19.36 -63.31 11.25
CA ALA A 124 19.14 -64.52 12.08
C ALA A 124 18.86 -64.27 13.58
N GLY A 125 17.70 -64.76 14.05
CA GLY A 125 17.49 -65.54 15.31
C GLY A 125 17.97 -65.02 16.69
N GLY A 126 17.02 -64.79 17.60
CA GLY A 126 17.31 -64.71 19.04
C GLY A 126 16.09 -64.43 19.93
N GLU A 127 15.50 -65.47 20.56
CA GLU A 127 14.50 -65.28 21.63
C GLU A 127 15.15 -64.81 22.94
N GLN A 128 14.52 -63.86 23.65
CA GLN A 128 14.49 -63.95 25.12
C GLN A 128 13.27 -63.27 25.75
N LYS A 129 12.64 -63.96 26.71
CA LYS A 129 11.47 -63.49 27.47
C LYS A 129 11.90 -62.79 28.76
N VAL A 130 11.31 -61.64 29.06
CA VAL A 130 11.16 -61.17 30.45
C VAL A 130 9.71 -60.72 30.66
N GLN A 131 9.01 -61.36 31.61
CA GLN A 131 7.71 -60.91 32.09
C GLN A 131 7.89 -59.90 33.22
N ARG A 132 6.98 -58.91 33.34
CA ARG A 132 6.47 -58.50 34.67
C ARG A 132 5.11 -57.78 34.63
N HIS A 133 4.09 -58.56 34.95
CA HIS A 133 2.95 -58.24 35.82
C HIS A 133 2.01 -57.07 35.50
N ARG A 134 0.76 -57.47 35.24
CA ARG A 134 -0.47 -56.66 35.32
C ARG A 134 -0.51 -55.76 36.58
N LYS A 135 -1.19 -54.62 36.43
CA LYS A 135 -2.37 -54.37 37.28
C LYS A 135 -3.52 -53.90 36.41
N VAL A 136 -4.68 -54.54 36.55
CA VAL A 136 -5.95 -54.14 35.92
C VAL A 136 -6.89 -53.76 37.04
N LEU A 137 -7.61 -52.67 36.88
CA LEU A 137 -8.88 -52.43 37.56
C LEU A 137 -9.83 -51.82 36.54
N VAL A 138 -10.98 -52.45 36.40
CA VAL A 138 -12.10 -52.03 35.56
C VAL A 138 -13.29 -51.99 36.49
N GLU A 139 -14.02 -50.88 36.51
CA GLU A 139 -15.48 -50.96 36.70
C GLU A 139 -16.19 -49.74 36.13
N LYS A 140 -17.50 -49.88 35.97
CA LYS A 140 -18.41 -48.90 35.36
C LYS A 140 -19.15 -48.14 36.48
N ASP A 141 -19.93 -47.12 36.14
CA ASP A 141 -21.40 -47.32 36.18
C ASP A 141 -22.19 -46.26 35.39
N VAL A 142 -23.52 -46.31 35.50
CA VAL A 142 -24.51 -45.82 34.51
C VAL A 142 -25.56 -44.90 35.20
N CYS A 143 -26.50 -44.34 34.42
CA CYS A 143 -27.69 -43.54 34.79
C CYS A 143 -27.45 -42.02 35.00
N SER A 144 -28.41 -41.13 34.69
CA SER A 144 -29.67 -41.23 33.89
C SER A 144 -30.20 -39.82 33.53
N GLU A 145 -31.28 -39.74 32.75
CA GLU A 145 -31.97 -38.48 32.38
C GLU A 145 -32.62 -37.74 33.56
N GLU A 146 -32.79 -36.40 33.44
CA GLU A 146 -34.13 -35.75 33.46
C GLU A 146 -34.06 -34.23 33.11
N ARG A 147 -35.23 -33.57 33.00
CA ARG A 147 -35.46 -32.30 32.27
C ARG A 147 -35.76 -31.08 33.17
N LYS A 148 -35.33 -29.86 32.80
CA LYS A 148 -36.18 -28.67 32.46
C LYS A 148 -35.53 -27.26 32.59
N ALA A 149 -35.73 -26.45 31.55
CA ALA A 149 -36.09 -25.00 31.47
C ALA A 149 -35.60 -23.94 32.50
N GLY A 150 -35.22 -22.73 32.03
CA GLY A 150 -35.16 -21.55 32.92
C GLY A 150 -34.52 -20.21 32.47
N ALA A 151 -35.05 -19.52 31.44
CA ALA A 151 -34.97 -18.05 31.24
C ALA A 151 -33.61 -17.30 31.05
N ARG A 152 -33.74 -16.00 30.73
CA ARG A 152 -32.73 -14.93 30.44
C ARG A 152 -32.62 -13.97 31.68
N PRO A 153 -31.79 -12.88 31.78
CA PRO A 153 -31.26 -12.04 30.68
C PRO A 153 -29.93 -11.24 30.86
N SER A 154 -29.65 -10.43 29.82
CA SER A 154 -29.01 -9.09 29.81
C SER A 154 -27.53 -8.89 30.21
N SER A 155 -26.70 -8.75 29.18
CA SER A 155 -25.85 -7.58 28.87
C SER A 155 -25.42 -6.62 30.01
N CYS A 156 -24.12 -6.38 30.12
CA CYS A 156 -23.55 -5.21 30.80
C CYS A 156 -22.45 -4.57 29.93
N SER A 157 -22.37 -3.24 29.92
CA SER A 157 -21.37 -2.46 29.17
C SER A 157 -20.61 -1.53 30.13
N VAL A 158 -19.28 -1.45 29.97
CA VAL A 158 -18.43 -0.62 30.85
C VAL A 158 -17.43 0.17 30.02
N ARG A 159 -17.34 1.49 30.28
CA ARG A 159 -16.25 2.35 29.80
C ARG A 159 -15.10 2.33 30.79
N TRP A 160 -13.88 2.39 30.28
CA TRP A 160 -12.67 2.58 31.10
C TRP A 160 -12.52 4.02 31.60
N TYR A 161 -11.84 4.17 32.74
CA TYR A 161 -11.25 5.42 33.23
C TYR A 161 -9.83 5.11 33.72
N ALA A 162 -8.87 5.98 33.44
CA ALA A 162 -7.45 5.77 33.77
C ALA A 162 -7.04 6.49 35.07
N ARG A 163 -5.94 6.05 35.71
CA ARG A 163 -4.93 6.95 36.35
C ARG A 163 -3.65 6.29 36.88
N THR A 164 -2.52 6.75 36.35
CA THR A 164 -1.26 7.16 37.03
C THR A 164 -0.73 6.44 38.28
N SER A 165 0.37 5.71 38.09
CA SER A 165 1.74 6.00 38.60
C SER A 165 2.00 6.48 40.05
N ILE A 166 2.90 5.79 40.77
CA ILE A 166 3.62 6.25 41.98
C ILE A 166 5.11 5.86 41.91
N ARG A 167 6.02 6.67 42.48
CA ARG A 167 7.49 6.42 42.61
C ARG A 167 7.86 6.00 44.04
N PHE A 168 9.07 5.42 44.25
CA PHE A 168 9.67 5.25 45.59
C PHE A 168 11.20 5.41 45.63
N MET A 169 11.74 5.81 46.79
CA MET A 169 13.15 6.14 47.11
C MET A 169 13.30 6.26 48.66
N GLU A 170 14.45 6.08 49.35
CA GLU A 170 15.77 5.51 48.95
C GLU A 170 16.09 4.23 49.80
N PHE A 171 16.97 4.12 50.83
CA PHE A 171 17.97 5.01 51.45
C PHE A 171 19.14 4.24 52.13
N PHE A 172 20.36 4.43 51.59
CA PHE A 172 21.72 4.24 52.13
C PHE A 172 22.16 3.04 53.02
N GLY A 173 23.33 2.48 52.65
CA GLY A 173 24.27 1.76 53.52
C GLY A 173 25.72 1.84 52.98
N ARG A 174 26.73 1.99 53.85
CA ARG A 174 28.18 2.21 53.55
C ARG A 174 29.01 2.02 54.84
N PRO A 175 30.37 1.99 54.83
CA PRO A 175 31.35 1.85 53.73
C PRO A 175 32.40 0.73 53.99
N ASP A 176 33.44 0.58 53.15
CA ASP A 176 34.84 0.84 53.59
C ASP A 176 35.85 1.04 52.42
N ARG A 177 37.15 1.27 52.70
CA ARG A 177 38.15 1.84 51.76
C ARG A 177 39.41 0.99 51.50
N CYS A 178 39.99 1.13 50.29
CA CYS A 178 41.46 1.21 50.11
C CYS A 178 41.87 1.92 48.79
N CYS A 179 43.18 2.10 48.56
CA CYS A 179 43.70 3.21 47.72
C CYS A 179 44.69 2.84 46.59
N ARG A 180 44.85 3.81 45.65
CA ARG A 180 46.03 4.16 44.82
C ARG A 180 46.24 3.60 43.39
N SER A 181 46.03 4.53 42.44
CA SER A 181 46.96 5.05 41.41
C SER A 181 47.34 4.28 40.13
N ARG A 182 46.91 4.87 39.00
CA ARG A 182 47.63 5.12 37.72
C ARG A 182 48.59 4.04 37.16
N ARG A 183 48.26 3.53 35.95
CA ARG A 183 49.07 3.70 34.72
C ARG A 183 48.26 3.36 33.47
N THR A 184 48.63 3.93 32.33
CA THR A 184 48.17 3.53 30.99
C THR A 184 49.02 2.36 30.47
N PRO A 185 48.50 1.62 29.47
CA PRO A 185 49.30 1.48 28.24
C PRO A 185 48.47 1.59 26.96
N SER A 186 49.14 1.87 25.85
CA SER A 186 48.61 1.82 24.48
C SER A 186 49.38 0.78 23.66
N ALA A 187 48.69 -0.08 22.91
CA ALA A 187 49.32 -1.00 21.96
C ALA A 187 48.38 -1.44 20.82
N VAL A 188 48.81 -1.16 19.59
CA VAL A 188 48.70 -1.98 18.36
C VAL A 188 47.48 -2.90 18.17
N ARG A 189 46.62 -2.56 17.20
CA ARG A 189 45.82 -3.54 16.45
C ARG A 189 46.68 -4.14 15.32
N ALA A 190 46.68 -5.46 15.18
CA ALA A 190 47.14 -6.15 13.97
C ALA A 190 45.90 -6.63 13.17
N GLN A 191 45.95 -6.50 11.84
CA GLN A 191 44.93 -7.05 10.95
C GLN A 191 45.44 -8.35 10.32
N LEU A 192 44.66 -9.42 10.44
CA LEU A 192 44.87 -10.70 9.76
C LEU A 192 43.91 -10.78 8.57
N ALA A 193 44.46 -10.88 7.36
CA ALA A 193 43.70 -11.08 6.15
C ALA A 193 43.81 -12.54 5.70
N PHE A 194 42.68 -13.26 5.65
CA PHE A 194 42.60 -14.56 5.00
C PHE A 194 42.20 -14.38 3.53
N ARG A 195 42.98 -14.98 2.63
CA ARG A 195 42.61 -15.21 1.23
C ARG A 195 42.75 -16.70 0.95
N PHE A 196 41.72 -17.31 0.39
CA PHE A 196 41.82 -18.65 -0.18
C PHE A 196 42.74 -18.65 -1.40
N VAL A 197 43.52 -19.72 -1.55
CA VAL A 197 44.29 -20.04 -2.75
C VAL A 197 44.02 -21.49 -3.10
N VAL A 198 43.47 -21.71 -4.28
CA VAL A 198 43.60 -22.99 -5.00
C VAL A 198 44.73 -22.78 -6.00
N GLY A 199 45.59 -23.77 -6.19
CA GLY A 199 46.66 -23.69 -7.19
C GLY A 199 47.08 -25.08 -7.66
N LEU A 200 47.81 -25.12 -8.78
CA LEU A 200 48.69 -26.23 -9.15
C LEU A 200 49.59 -25.83 -10.34
N ALA A 201 50.69 -26.59 -10.47
CA ALA A 201 51.64 -26.64 -11.60
C ALA A 201 52.57 -25.43 -11.90
N ALA A 202 53.85 -25.77 -12.09
CA ALA A 202 54.91 -24.99 -12.76
C ALA A 202 55.67 -25.96 -13.69
N PRO A 203 56.50 -25.49 -14.65
CA PRO A 203 57.93 -25.29 -14.34
C PRO A 203 58.58 -24.05 -15.04
N PRO A 204 59.87 -23.72 -14.78
CA PRO A 204 60.46 -22.41 -15.11
C PRO A 204 61.63 -22.43 -16.12
N ALA A 205 62.04 -21.26 -16.64
CA ALA A 205 63.42 -20.71 -16.57
C ALA A 205 63.64 -19.49 -17.51
N PHE A 206 64.23 -18.39 -17.00
CA PHE A 206 65.61 -17.94 -17.30
C PHE A 206 66.00 -16.62 -16.57
N HIS A 207 67.16 -16.03 -16.84
CA HIS A 207 67.90 -15.15 -15.92
C HIS A 207 67.69 -13.62 -16.11
N SER A 208 67.47 -12.89 -15.01
CA SER A 208 68.43 -11.99 -14.32
C SER A 208 69.69 -11.43 -15.07
N PRO A 209 70.31 -10.30 -14.64
CA PRO A 209 69.80 -9.15 -13.84
C PRO A 209 70.53 -7.75 -14.02
N LEU A 210 70.26 -6.80 -13.08
CA LEU A 210 71.15 -5.74 -12.50
C LEU A 210 71.47 -4.36 -13.18
N ARG A 211 70.87 -3.28 -12.63
CA ARG A 211 71.48 -2.08 -11.94
C ARG A 211 72.44 -1.09 -12.70
N PRO A 212 72.92 0.05 -12.11
CA PRO A 212 72.55 0.79 -10.87
C PRO A 212 72.40 2.36 -10.94
N MET A 213 71.67 2.88 -9.92
CA MET A 213 71.70 4.19 -9.21
C MET A 213 72.81 5.26 -9.40
N ARG A 214 72.43 6.57 -9.37
CA ARG A 214 72.68 7.64 -8.33
C ARG A 214 72.27 9.03 -8.90
N ARG A 215 71.56 9.96 -8.22
CA ARG A 215 71.86 10.85 -7.05
C ARG A 215 73.10 11.75 -7.27
N ARG A 216 73.08 13.09 -7.05
CA ARG A 216 72.24 13.94 -6.16
C ARG A 216 72.25 15.46 -6.55
N SER A 217 71.13 16.16 -6.30
CA SER A 217 70.94 17.56 -5.85
C SER A 217 71.80 18.75 -6.34
N ALA A 218 71.14 19.77 -6.91
CA ALA A 218 71.48 21.21 -6.75
C ALA A 218 70.24 22.12 -7.01
N LEU A 219 70.18 23.26 -6.29
CA LEU A 219 69.26 24.43 -6.43
C LEU A 219 70.04 25.62 -5.81
N PRO A 220 69.89 26.90 -6.25
CA PRO A 220 68.60 27.61 -6.17
C PRO A 220 68.29 28.71 -7.23
N VAL A 221 67.01 29.13 -7.23
CA VAL A 221 66.47 30.49 -7.53
C VAL A 221 66.96 31.27 -8.77
N THR A 222 66.04 31.46 -9.72
CA THR A 222 65.57 32.81 -10.15
C THR A 222 64.20 32.67 -10.84
N ALA A 223 63.32 33.66 -10.70
CA ALA A 223 61.93 33.59 -11.18
C ALA A 223 61.63 34.70 -12.20
N ALA A 224 61.08 34.34 -13.38
CA ALA A 224 60.62 35.31 -14.39
C ALA A 224 59.62 34.79 -15.46
N TRP A 225 59.21 33.51 -15.47
CA TRP A 225 58.58 32.89 -16.66
C TRP A 225 57.26 32.10 -16.45
N LEU A 226 56.51 32.35 -15.37
CA LEU A 226 55.20 31.71 -15.11
C LEU A 226 54.09 32.69 -14.72
N LEU A 227 53.93 33.77 -15.49
CA LEU A 227 52.81 34.72 -15.36
C LEU A 227 52.07 35.02 -16.68
N ALA A 228 52.45 34.37 -17.78
CA ALA A 228 51.87 34.57 -19.12
C ALA A 228 51.00 33.40 -19.63
N LEU A 229 50.76 32.36 -18.80
CA LEU A 229 50.02 31.15 -19.20
C LEU A 229 48.76 30.88 -18.36
N CYS A 230 48.30 31.85 -17.57
CA CYS A 230 47.10 31.73 -16.72
C CYS A 230 45.95 32.69 -17.10
N LEU A 231 46.05 33.37 -18.25
CA LEU A 231 45.08 34.38 -18.73
C LEU A 231 44.49 34.10 -20.13
N LEU A 232 44.65 32.87 -20.64
CA LEU A 232 44.18 32.46 -21.98
C LEU A 232 43.39 31.13 -21.98
N LEU A 233 42.70 30.81 -20.87
CA LEU A 233 41.74 29.68 -20.80
C LEU A 233 40.34 30.06 -20.31
N SER A 234 40.09 31.35 -20.03
CA SER A 234 38.78 31.90 -19.67
C SER A 234 38.03 32.40 -20.91
N GLY A 235 37.47 31.48 -21.72
CA GLY A 235 36.77 31.86 -22.96
C GLY A 235 36.06 30.75 -23.74
N GLY A 236 35.93 29.54 -23.20
CA GLY A 236 35.14 28.49 -23.84
C GLY A 236 33.63 28.79 -23.71
N PRO A 237 32.83 28.69 -24.79
CA PRO A 237 31.37 28.81 -24.66
C PRO A 237 30.85 27.70 -23.77
N ALA A 238 29.84 28.00 -22.94
CA ALA A 238 29.22 27.04 -22.05
C ALA A 238 28.58 25.90 -22.87
N ARG A 239 29.31 24.78 -23.00
CA ARG A 239 28.84 23.59 -23.69
C ARG A 239 27.75 22.96 -22.84
N ALA A 240 26.50 23.30 -23.16
CA ALA A 240 25.33 22.75 -22.51
C ALA A 240 25.48 21.23 -22.39
N GLN A 241 25.29 20.70 -21.17
CA GLN A 241 25.27 19.27 -20.97
C GLN A 241 24.03 18.75 -21.71
N GLN A 242 24.27 18.19 -22.88
CA GLN A 242 23.24 17.54 -23.67
C GLN A 242 22.73 16.36 -22.85
N GLU A 243 21.50 16.48 -22.35
CA GLU A 243 20.89 15.45 -21.52
C GLU A 243 20.91 14.12 -22.26
N ALA A 244 21.17 13.03 -21.53
CA ALA A 244 21.12 11.69 -22.12
C ALA A 244 19.73 11.49 -22.76
N PRO A 245 19.61 10.85 -23.93
CA PRO A 245 18.32 10.65 -24.57
C PRO A 245 17.34 10.03 -23.59
N LEU A 246 16.19 10.68 -23.41
CA LEU A 246 15.03 10.03 -22.82
C LEU A 246 14.76 8.78 -23.66
N HIS A 247 14.52 7.64 -22.99
CA HIS A 247 14.00 6.46 -23.68
C HIS A 247 12.72 6.87 -24.43
N GLU A 248 12.55 6.37 -25.65
CA GLU A 248 11.38 6.68 -26.48
C GLU A 248 10.09 6.35 -25.71
N ASP A 249 9.22 7.36 -25.54
CA ASP A 249 8.00 7.26 -24.72
C ASP A 249 7.13 6.09 -25.23
N PRO A 250 6.81 5.07 -24.41
CA PRO A 250 6.31 3.77 -24.89
C PRO A 250 4.81 3.77 -25.26
N ALA A 251 4.52 4.45 -26.38
CA ALA A 251 3.21 4.83 -26.91
C ALA A 251 2.53 5.94 -26.10
N ASP A 252 2.55 7.13 -26.68
CA ASP A 252 2.07 8.42 -26.16
C ASP A 252 0.52 8.55 -26.16
N ASP A 253 -0.18 7.41 -26.15
CA ASP A 253 -1.63 7.24 -26.33
C ASP A 253 -2.40 7.27 -24.99
N ALA A 254 -1.90 7.98 -23.98
CA ALA A 254 -2.57 8.11 -22.69
C ALA A 254 -3.92 8.83 -22.86
N ALA A 255 -5.02 8.13 -22.53
CA ALA A 255 -6.35 8.74 -22.54
C ALA A 255 -6.41 9.91 -21.53
N PRO A 256 -7.10 11.03 -21.85
CA PRO A 256 -7.21 12.15 -20.91
C PRO A 256 -7.82 11.71 -19.58
N ALA A 257 -7.27 12.21 -18.46
CA ALA A 257 -7.82 11.96 -17.14
C ALA A 257 -9.29 12.42 -17.04
N GLU A 258 -10.10 11.67 -16.28
CA GLU A 258 -11.52 11.99 -16.15
C GLU A 258 -11.71 13.38 -15.52
N GLY A 259 -12.65 14.16 -16.07
CA GLY A 259 -12.85 15.56 -15.70
C GLY A 259 -11.86 16.57 -16.31
N HIS A 260 -10.75 16.12 -16.93
CA HIS A 260 -9.67 16.95 -17.51
C HIS A 260 -9.47 16.71 -19.02
N ALA A 261 -10.57 16.49 -19.75
CA ALA A 261 -10.53 16.20 -21.18
C ALA A 261 -9.78 17.27 -22.00
N GLY A 262 -8.82 16.81 -22.83
CA GLY A 262 -8.07 17.67 -23.75
C GLY A 262 -6.72 18.19 -23.24
N VAL A 263 -6.28 17.80 -22.04
CA VAL A 263 -4.95 18.12 -21.50
C VAL A 263 -4.28 16.90 -20.85
N ASP A 264 -2.95 16.90 -20.77
CA ASP A 264 -2.14 15.96 -19.97
C ASP A 264 -0.91 16.69 -19.39
N ALA A 265 -0.57 16.44 -18.11
CA ALA A 265 0.54 17.11 -17.45
C ALA A 265 1.84 16.32 -17.61
N ARG A 266 2.88 16.99 -18.13
CA ARG A 266 4.19 16.37 -18.37
C ARG A 266 5.18 16.64 -17.25
N HIS A 267 5.03 17.75 -16.54
CA HIS A 267 5.91 18.10 -15.42
C HIS A 267 5.24 19.03 -14.40
N TYR A 268 5.47 18.78 -13.11
CA TYR A 268 5.20 19.73 -12.02
C TYR A 268 6.49 20.08 -11.27
N ARG A 269 6.68 21.37 -11.00
CA ARG A 269 7.64 21.87 -10.01
C ARG A 269 6.88 22.59 -8.90
N PHE A 270 6.96 22.11 -7.67
CA PHE A 270 6.35 22.74 -6.50
C PHE A 270 7.44 23.35 -5.60
N ALA A 271 7.56 24.67 -5.60
CA ALA A 271 8.33 25.39 -4.59
C ALA A 271 7.41 25.73 -3.41
N LEU A 272 7.75 25.29 -2.20
CA LEU A 272 6.88 25.34 -1.02
C LEU A 272 7.64 25.91 0.19
N THR A 273 6.95 26.63 1.06
CA THR A 273 7.49 27.10 2.35
C THR A 273 6.65 26.59 3.51
N LEU A 274 7.31 25.91 4.45
CA LEU A 274 6.75 25.39 5.70
C LEU A 274 7.16 26.29 6.89
N ARG A 275 6.38 26.32 7.96
CA ARG A 275 6.58 27.23 9.11
C ARG A 275 6.25 26.55 10.44
N GLU A 276 7.06 26.84 11.46
CA GLU A 276 6.89 26.29 12.81
C GLU A 276 5.61 26.85 13.47
N GLU A 277 5.33 28.13 13.21
CA GLU A 277 4.36 28.93 13.97
C GLU A 277 2.94 28.91 13.39
N THR A 278 2.73 28.25 12.24
CA THR A 278 1.43 28.25 11.55
C THR A 278 1.29 27.09 10.56
N ASP A 279 0.07 26.57 10.43
CA ASP A 279 -0.29 25.55 9.42
C ASP A 279 -0.47 26.15 8.01
N ARG A 280 -0.29 27.47 7.86
CA ARG A 280 -0.34 28.13 6.55
C ARG A 280 0.95 27.88 5.76
N ILE A 281 0.81 27.17 4.64
CA ILE A 281 1.85 27.05 3.62
C ILE A 281 1.73 28.18 2.58
N SER A 282 2.85 28.52 1.96
CA SER A 282 2.92 29.40 0.78
C SER A 282 3.71 28.71 -0.32
N GLY A 283 3.18 28.71 -1.55
CA GLY A 283 3.68 27.92 -2.66
C GLY A 283 3.76 28.65 -3.99
N THR A 284 4.63 28.16 -4.86
CA THR A 284 4.66 28.47 -6.28
C THR A 284 4.74 27.17 -7.06
N ALA A 285 3.62 26.77 -7.64
CA ALA A 285 3.57 25.66 -8.59
C ALA A 285 4.00 26.15 -9.97
N THR A 286 4.67 25.29 -10.73
CA THR A 286 4.86 25.47 -12.18
C THR A 286 4.52 24.17 -12.87
N VAL A 287 3.41 24.15 -13.62
CA VAL A 287 2.96 22.99 -14.39
C VAL A 287 3.33 23.17 -15.86
N ARG A 288 3.76 22.09 -16.50
CA ARG A 288 3.92 21.99 -17.96
C ARG A 288 2.81 21.09 -18.50
N VAL A 289 1.87 21.68 -19.24
CA VAL A 289 0.68 21.03 -19.78
C VAL A 289 0.83 20.88 -21.29
N ARG A 290 0.56 19.68 -21.79
CA ARG A 290 0.35 19.42 -23.21
C ARG A 290 -1.14 19.51 -23.52
N PHE A 291 -1.48 20.16 -24.63
CA PHE A 291 -2.84 20.24 -25.13
C PHE A 291 -3.09 19.12 -26.14
N LEU A 292 -4.16 18.36 -25.93
CA LEU A 292 -4.58 17.24 -26.78
C LEU A 292 -5.72 17.63 -27.75
N ALA A 293 -6.22 18.88 -27.66
CA ALA A 293 -7.22 19.44 -28.57
C ALA A 293 -7.02 20.95 -28.76
N ASP A 294 -7.15 21.42 -30.00
CA ASP A 294 -7.06 22.81 -30.45
C ASP A 294 -8.34 23.65 -30.20
N THR A 295 -9.44 22.99 -29.84
CA THR A 295 -10.74 23.61 -29.57
C THR A 295 -10.83 24.29 -28.20
N LEU A 296 -9.84 24.09 -27.32
CA LEU A 296 -9.85 24.58 -25.94
C LEU A 296 -9.68 26.11 -25.85
N SER A 297 -10.58 26.77 -25.11
CA SER A 297 -10.42 28.15 -24.64
C SER A 297 -9.85 28.24 -23.23
N ALA A 298 -9.86 27.13 -22.47
CA ALA A 298 -9.46 27.05 -21.09
C ALA A 298 -9.06 25.60 -20.74
N PHE A 299 -8.38 25.43 -19.62
CA PHE A 299 -8.26 24.15 -18.93
C PHE A 299 -8.46 24.37 -17.42
N ALA A 300 -8.41 23.30 -16.64
CA ALA A 300 -8.52 23.36 -15.18
C ALA A 300 -7.44 22.54 -14.50
N LEU A 301 -7.05 22.99 -13.31
CA LEU A 301 -6.34 22.21 -12.30
C LEU A 301 -7.29 22.00 -11.12
N ASP A 302 -7.25 20.83 -10.48
CA ASP A 302 -7.87 20.61 -9.19
C ASP A 302 -7.11 21.40 -8.11
N LEU A 303 -7.85 22.20 -7.34
CA LEU A 303 -7.34 22.93 -6.19
C LEU A 303 -8.52 23.29 -5.28
N VAL A 304 -8.53 22.79 -4.04
CA VAL A 304 -9.55 23.17 -3.05
C VAL A 304 -9.43 24.65 -2.72
N GLY A 305 -10.48 25.42 -3.01
CA GLY A 305 -10.51 26.86 -2.77
C GLY A 305 -10.63 27.19 -1.29
N GLN A 306 -10.12 28.35 -0.88
CA GLN A 306 -10.23 28.77 0.52
C GLN A 306 -11.71 28.94 0.94
N SER A 307 -12.09 28.26 2.02
CA SER A 307 -13.41 28.30 2.63
C SER A 307 -13.26 28.40 4.15
N GLY A 308 -13.45 29.61 4.69
CA GLY A 308 -13.10 29.91 6.07
C GLY A 308 -11.58 29.89 6.27
N ASP A 309 -11.13 29.16 7.30
CA ASP A 309 -9.73 29.13 7.72
C ASP A 309 -8.85 28.16 6.90
N SER A 310 -9.45 27.24 6.13
CA SER A 310 -8.75 26.22 5.33
C SER A 310 -9.05 26.29 3.83
N GLY A 311 -8.28 25.52 3.05
CA GLY A 311 -8.26 25.60 1.58
C GLY A 311 -7.28 26.66 1.09
N MET A 312 -7.01 26.63 -0.22
CA MET A 312 -5.94 27.40 -0.84
C MET A 312 -6.48 28.64 -1.56
N GLN A 313 -5.84 29.78 -1.31
CA GLN A 313 -6.05 31.03 -2.03
C GLN A 313 -5.00 31.13 -3.14
N VAL A 314 -5.46 31.37 -4.38
CA VAL A 314 -4.59 31.71 -5.51
C VAL A 314 -4.32 33.21 -5.51
N GLU A 315 -3.06 33.61 -5.60
CA GLU A 315 -2.62 34.99 -5.62
C GLU A 315 -2.51 35.54 -7.05
N SER A 316 -2.04 34.71 -7.99
CA SER A 316 -1.85 35.06 -9.40
C SER A 316 -1.48 33.83 -10.24
N VAL A 317 -1.82 33.86 -11.54
CA VAL A 317 -1.47 32.82 -12.52
C VAL A 317 -0.92 33.47 -13.79
N GLU A 318 0.23 33.01 -14.26
CA GLU A 318 0.92 33.59 -15.44
C GLU A 318 1.38 32.48 -16.41
N ARG A 319 1.39 32.77 -17.72
CA ARG A 319 2.13 31.93 -18.68
C ARG A 319 3.61 32.15 -18.42
N VAL A 320 4.41 31.09 -18.30
CA VAL A 320 5.84 31.22 -18.04
C VAL A 320 6.51 31.92 -19.23
N GLY A 321 6.99 33.15 -19.00
CA GLY A 321 7.57 34.02 -20.03
C GLY A 321 6.57 34.84 -20.84
N GLY A 322 5.32 34.95 -20.37
CA GLY A 322 4.29 35.84 -20.89
C GLY A 322 3.52 36.52 -19.76
N ASP A 323 2.34 37.04 -20.08
CA ASP A 323 1.53 37.84 -19.15
C ASP A 323 0.80 37.01 -18.08
N GLU A 324 0.26 37.73 -17.11
CA GLU A 324 -0.72 37.23 -16.13
C GLU A 324 -2.07 36.93 -16.83
N LEU A 325 -2.81 35.95 -16.30
CA LEU A 325 -3.99 35.37 -16.92
C LEU A 325 -5.22 35.50 -16.00
N ASP A 326 -6.37 35.80 -16.61
CA ASP A 326 -7.66 35.69 -15.93
C ASP A 326 -7.94 34.24 -15.50
N VAL A 327 -8.38 34.07 -14.25
CA VAL A 327 -8.71 32.76 -13.66
C VAL A 327 -10.03 32.81 -12.90
N ALA A 328 -10.74 31.67 -12.91
CA ALA A 328 -11.89 31.43 -12.06
C ALA A 328 -11.58 30.27 -11.12
N HIS A 329 -11.71 30.49 -9.80
CA HIS A 329 -11.50 29.45 -8.80
C HIS A 329 -12.84 29.06 -8.19
N GLU A 330 -13.49 28.07 -8.80
CA GLU A 330 -14.87 27.66 -8.50
C GLU A 330 -14.96 26.14 -8.36
N SER A 331 -15.86 25.64 -7.50
CA SER A 331 -16.11 24.20 -7.31
C SER A 331 -14.84 23.36 -7.14
N ASN A 332 -13.89 23.85 -6.34
CA ASN A 332 -12.57 23.23 -6.07
C ASN A 332 -11.70 22.98 -7.32
N ARG A 333 -11.88 23.78 -8.37
CA ARG A 333 -10.99 23.80 -9.55
C ARG A 333 -10.55 25.21 -9.91
N LEU A 334 -9.27 25.35 -10.19
CA LEU A 334 -8.65 26.55 -10.74
C LEU A 334 -8.74 26.47 -12.27
N ARG A 335 -9.73 27.14 -12.84
CA ARG A 335 -9.92 27.28 -14.29
C ARG A 335 -9.04 28.42 -14.81
N ILE A 336 -8.22 28.11 -15.81
CA ILE A 336 -7.25 29.02 -16.43
C ILE A 336 -7.70 29.26 -17.87
N GLU A 337 -8.09 30.50 -18.20
CA GLU A 337 -8.44 30.88 -19.57
C GLU A 337 -7.17 31.02 -20.44
N LEU A 338 -7.29 30.67 -21.71
CA LEU A 338 -6.18 30.68 -22.67
C LEU A 338 -6.25 31.93 -23.55
N ALA A 339 -5.32 32.87 -23.34
CA ALA A 339 -5.20 34.11 -24.11
C ALA A 339 -5.12 33.91 -25.65
N ALA A 340 -4.69 32.72 -26.09
CA ALA A 340 -4.88 32.22 -27.45
C ALA A 340 -5.14 30.71 -27.38
N ARG A 341 -5.90 30.16 -28.34
CA ARG A 341 -6.12 28.69 -28.45
C ARG A 341 -4.78 27.94 -28.57
N PRO A 342 -4.69 26.69 -28.10
CA PRO A 342 -3.52 25.85 -28.32
C PRO A 342 -3.56 25.20 -29.71
N GLU A 343 -2.39 24.77 -30.20
CA GLU A 343 -2.35 23.74 -31.25
C GLU A 343 -2.40 22.35 -30.60
N THR A 344 -2.97 21.35 -31.29
CA THR A 344 -2.97 19.96 -30.82
C THR A 344 -1.52 19.44 -30.76
N GLY A 345 -1.05 19.09 -29.57
CA GLY A 345 0.35 18.75 -29.29
C GLY A 345 1.18 19.91 -28.72
N GLU A 346 0.69 21.16 -28.73
CA GLU A 346 1.41 22.28 -28.12
C GLU A 346 1.61 22.02 -26.61
N THR A 347 2.80 22.32 -26.11
CA THR A 347 3.12 22.25 -24.68
C THR A 347 3.40 23.64 -24.14
N ARG A 348 2.63 24.08 -23.14
CA ARG A 348 2.78 25.37 -22.46
C ARG A 348 3.12 25.17 -20.99
N ALA A 349 3.73 26.16 -20.36
CA ALA A 349 4.00 26.16 -18.94
C ALA A 349 3.29 27.33 -18.24
N TYR A 350 2.70 27.06 -17.09
CA TYR A 350 1.95 28.01 -16.27
C TYR A 350 2.52 28.03 -14.86
N ARG A 351 2.63 29.22 -14.26
CA ARG A 351 3.08 29.41 -12.89
C ARG A 351 1.92 29.93 -12.05
N ILE A 352 1.69 29.29 -10.90
CA ILE A 352 0.61 29.61 -9.97
C ILE A 352 1.24 29.98 -8.63
N ARG A 353 1.04 31.22 -8.16
CA ARG A 353 1.38 31.65 -6.80
C ARG A 353 0.15 31.49 -5.92
N TYR A 354 0.31 30.86 -4.76
CA TYR A 354 -0.83 30.48 -3.90
C TYR A 354 -0.41 30.23 -2.45
N GLY A 355 -1.38 30.27 -1.52
CA GLY A 355 -1.13 30.00 -0.09
C GLY A 355 -2.41 29.76 0.70
N GLY A 356 -2.31 29.14 1.87
CA GLY A 356 -3.49 28.70 2.64
C GLY A 356 -3.13 27.68 3.72
N VAL A 357 -4.12 27.29 4.53
CA VAL A 357 -4.01 26.07 5.35
C VAL A 357 -4.56 24.91 4.50
N PRO A 358 -3.80 23.82 4.27
CA PRO A 358 -4.31 22.64 3.60
C PRO A 358 -5.64 22.16 4.20
N ALA A 359 -6.63 21.88 3.36
CA ALA A 359 -7.92 21.37 3.84
C ALA A 359 -7.89 19.86 4.18
N ASP A 360 -6.97 19.13 3.54
CA ASP A 360 -6.52 17.75 3.79
C ASP A 360 -5.18 17.59 3.01
N GLY A 361 -4.69 16.37 2.77
CA GLY A 361 -3.62 16.03 1.83
C GLY A 361 -2.20 16.31 2.33
N LEU A 362 -2.02 17.38 3.11
CA LEU A 362 -0.80 17.65 3.87
C LEU A 362 -1.15 17.65 5.36
N ILE A 363 -0.80 16.58 6.07
CA ILE A 363 -0.99 16.46 7.51
C ILE A 363 0.07 17.30 8.21
N ILE A 364 -0.38 18.36 8.89
CA ILE A 364 0.45 19.24 9.72
C ILE A 364 0.04 19.00 11.17
N ALA A 365 0.88 18.31 11.94
CA ALA A 365 0.53 17.81 13.26
C ALA A 365 1.74 17.55 14.16
N GLU A 366 1.52 17.46 15.46
CA GLU A 366 2.48 16.90 16.42
C GLU A 366 2.58 15.36 16.26
N ASN A 367 3.78 14.81 16.40
CA ASN A 367 4.02 13.37 16.49
C ASN A 367 3.75 12.81 17.90
N GLN A 368 3.88 11.50 18.05
CA GLN A 368 3.70 10.81 19.34
C GLN A 368 4.63 11.30 20.47
N PHE A 369 5.65 12.12 20.16
CA PHE A 369 6.57 12.74 21.11
C PHE A 369 6.34 14.25 21.32
N GLY A 370 5.38 14.86 20.63
CA GLY A 370 5.08 16.29 20.69
C GLY A 370 5.95 17.19 19.80
N ASP A 371 6.79 16.63 18.92
CA ASP A 371 7.49 17.39 17.88
C ASP A 371 6.54 17.66 16.70
N ARG A 372 6.53 18.89 16.18
CA ARG A 372 5.74 19.28 15.00
C ARG A 372 6.29 18.65 13.72
N THR A 373 5.40 18.26 12.81
CA THR A 373 5.71 17.54 11.56
C THR A 373 4.79 17.94 10.40
N PHE A 374 5.22 17.64 9.18
CA PHE A 374 4.48 17.85 7.93
C PHE A 374 4.59 16.58 7.06
N PHE A 375 3.49 15.94 6.68
CA PHE A 375 3.50 14.74 5.84
C PHE A 375 2.42 14.77 4.76
N GLY A 376 2.85 14.65 3.50
CA GLY A 376 1.96 14.43 2.36
C GLY A 376 1.31 13.05 2.43
N ASP A 377 0.01 13.03 2.27
CA ASP A 377 -0.87 11.88 2.42
C ASP A 377 -1.97 12.07 1.36
N ASN A 378 -1.62 11.83 0.09
CA ASN A 378 -2.40 12.29 -1.06
C ASN A 378 -3.47 11.29 -1.54
N TRP A 379 -3.39 10.02 -1.15
CA TRP A 379 -4.30 8.97 -1.61
C TRP A 379 -5.74 9.21 -1.12
N PRO A 380 -6.80 9.08 -1.95
CA PRO A 380 -6.75 8.81 -3.37
C PRO A 380 -6.58 10.11 -4.16
N THR A 381 -7.36 11.15 -3.82
CA THR A 381 -7.50 12.41 -4.55
C THR A 381 -7.41 13.60 -3.60
N ARG A 382 -6.42 13.58 -2.70
CA ARG A 382 -6.18 14.62 -1.69
C ARG A 382 -5.04 15.58 -2.05
N ALA A 383 -4.28 15.33 -3.12
CA ALA A 383 -3.23 16.27 -3.56
C ALA A 383 -3.81 17.66 -3.88
N ARG A 384 -5.01 17.71 -4.48
CA ARG A 384 -5.80 18.93 -4.75
C ARG A 384 -6.04 19.81 -3.52
N HIS A 385 -5.88 19.33 -2.29
CA HIS A 385 -6.07 20.14 -1.08
C HIS A 385 -4.88 21.07 -0.78
N TRP A 386 -3.72 20.87 -1.43
CA TRP A 386 -2.49 21.66 -1.21
C TRP A 386 -1.58 21.83 -2.44
N LEU A 387 -1.82 21.10 -3.55
CA LEU A 387 -1.07 21.17 -4.80
C LEU A 387 -2.02 21.39 -6.01
N PRO A 388 -1.94 22.53 -6.73
CA PRO A 388 -2.74 22.73 -7.94
C PRO A 388 -2.25 21.81 -9.06
N SER A 389 -3.06 20.81 -9.40
CA SER A 389 -2.64 19.69 -10.25
C SER A 389 -3.84 18.99 -10.92
N ILE A 390 -3.60 18.08 -11.85
CA ILE A 390 -4.62 17.12 -12.31
C ILE A 390 -4.54 15.93 -11.36
N ASP A 391 -5.49 15.83 -10.44
CA ASP A 391 -5.38 14.94 -9.27
C ASP A 391 -6.19 13.65 -9.49
N HIS A 392 -5.74 12.84 -10.46
CA HIS A 392 -6.40 11.62 -10.94
C HIS A 392 -5.34 10.57 -11.34
N PRO A 393 -5.51 9.26 -11.07
CA PRO A 393 -4.46 8.25 -11.24
C PRO A 393 -3.97 8.06 -12.68
N ALA A 394 -4.77 8.45 -13.68
CA ALA A 394 -4.39 8.44 -15.10
C ALA A 394 -3.48 9.58 -15.56
N ASP A 395 -3.43 10.73 -14.86
CA ASP A 395 -2.47 11.79 -15.17
C ASP A 395 -1.16 11.46 -14.46
N LYS A 396 -0.08 11.22 -15.22
CA LYS A 396 1.24 10.94 -14.65
C LYS A 396 2.26 11.96 -15.17
N ALA A 397 2.88 12.70 -14.26
CA ALA A 397 3.85 13.75 -14.59
C ALA A 397 5.20 13.51 -13.91
N THR A 398 6.28 14.07 -14.44
CA THR A 398 7.55 14.15 -13.68
C THR A 398 7.43 15.22 -12.59
N VAL A 399 7.93 14.96 -11.38
CA VAL A 399 7.75 15.86 -10.23
C VAL A 399 9.10 16.34 -9.67
N ALA A 400 9.18 17.63 -9.36
CA ALA A 400 10.25 18.24 -8.59
C ALA A 400 9.69 19.06 -7.42
N PHE A 401 10.27 18.88 -6.23
CA PHE A 401 9.92 19.61 -5.02
C PHE A 401 11.09 20.49 -4.58
N GLU A 402 10.81 21.74 -4.22
CA GLU A 402 11.77 22.63 -3.56
C GLU A 402 11.15 23.14 -2.25
N VAL A 403 11.48 22.51 -1.14
CA VAL A 403 10.86 22.79 0.17
C VAL A 403 11.79 23.66 1.00
N THR A 404 11.33 24.87 1.32
CA THR A 404 11.96 25.76 2.31
C THR A 404 11.35 25.47 3.68
N ALA A 405 12.18 25.13 4.66
CA ALA A 405 11.77 24.81 6.02
C ALA A 405 12.79 25.33 7.06
N PRO A 406 12.43 25.43 8.35
CA PRO A 406 13.39 25.73 9.41
C PRO A 406 14.49 24.66 9.50
N ASP A 407 15.73 25.03 9.84
CA ASP A 407 16.89 24.12 9.76
C ASP A 407 16.82 22.91 10.68
N ALA A 408 15.99 22.97 11.72
CA ALA A 408 15.68 21.86 12.61
C ALA A 408 14.98 20.68 11.90
N TYR A 409 14.45 20.90 10.69
CA TYR A 409 13.80 19.86 9.88
C TYR A 409 14.78 19.23 8.88
N GLN A 410 14.57 17.95 8.61
CA GLN A 410 15.06 17.30 7.41
C GLN A 410 13.87 16.97 6.51
N VAL A 411 14.00 17.26 5.22
CA VAL A 411 12.96 17.03 4.22
C VAL A 411 13.27 15.75 3.44
N VAL A 412 12.24 14.93 3.26
CA VAL A 412 12.20 13.77 2.37
C VAL A 412 11.08 13.97 1.33
N ALA A 413 11.25 13.49 0.10
CA ALA A 413 10.23 13.56 -0.96
C ALA A 413 10.46 12.45 -2.01
N ASN A 414 9.64 12.37 -3.05
CA ASN A 414 9.86 11.40 -4.14
C ASN A 414 11.18 11.68 -4.90
N GLY A 415 11.79 10.61 -5.40
CA GLY A 415 13.00 10.67 -6.21
C GLY A 415 14.27 11.03 -5.43
N ARG A 416 15.31 11.45 -6.15
CA ARG A 416 16.63 11.76 -5.56
C ARG A 416 16.67 13.16 -4.95
N LEU A 417 17.37 13.26 -3.81
CA LEU A 417 17.89 14.53 -3.31
C LEU A 417 18.85 15.10 -4.35
N ALA A 418 18.59 16.32 -4.82
CA ALA A 418 19.43 17.04 -5.78
C ALA A 418 20.33 18.07 -5.09
N GLU A 419 19.82 18.74 -4.05
CA GLU A 419 20.52 19.81 -3.33
C GLU A 419 19.87 20.05 -1.95
N ARG A 420 20.65 20.47 -0.95
CA ARG A 420 20.18 21.28 0.18
C ARG A 420 21.02 22.54 0.23
N THR A 421 20.38 23.70 0.26
CA THR A 421 21.04 25.03 0.35
C THR A 421 20.57 25.71 1.63
N ASP A 422 21.50 26.12 2.48
CA ASP A 422 21.19 26.96 3.64
C ASP A 422 20.91 28.41 3.18
N LEU A 423 19.90 29.06 3.76
CA LEU A 423 19.45 30.40 3.38
C LEU A 423 19.74 31.43 4.49
N PRO A 424 19.62 32.74 4.23
CA PRO A 424 19.77 33.76 5.27
C PRO A 424 18.67 33.66 6.35
N GLY A 425 19.03 33.10 7.51
CA GLY A 425 18.11 32.82 8.62
C GLY A 425 18.30 31.39 9.13
N PRO A 426 17.47 30.91 10.08
CA PRO A 426 17.47 29.53 10.53
C PRO A 426 16.62 28.64 9.60
N THR A 427 16.85 28.73 8.29
CA THR A 427 16.06 28.04 7.25
C THR A 427 16.93 27.58 6.08
N SER A 428 16.57 26.45 5.49
CA SER A 428 17.21 25.90 4.30
C SER A 428 16.18 25.44 3.28
N VAL A 429 16.58 25.41 2.00
CA VAL A 429 15.80 24.87 0.89
C VAL A 429 16.36 23.52 0.47
N THR A 430 15.51 22.49 0.46
CA THR A 430 15.87 21.14 0.04
C THR A 430 15.16 20.82 -1.29
N ARG A 431 15.93 20.38 -2.29
CA ARG A 431 15.46 20.13 -3.66
C ARG A 431 15.47 18.64 -3.97
N TYR A 432 14.31 18.10 -4.34
CA TYR A 432 14.12 16.73 -4.84
C TYR A 432 13.63 16.75 -6.28
N ARG A 433 14.01 15.72 -7.05
CA ARG A 433 13.49 15.50 -8.41
C ARG A 433 13.44 14.01 -8.73
N THR A 434 12.35 13.58 -9.36
CA THR A 434 12.28 12.27 -10.03
C THR A 434 12.17 12.44 -11.54
N ASN A 435 12.80 11.51 -12.27
CA ASN A 435 12.63 11.34 -13.70
C ASN A 435 11.46 10.39 -14.02
N ALA A 436 10.86 9.73 -13.03
CA ALA A 436 9.67 8.90 -13.22
C ALA A 436 8.41 9.77 -13.42
N ARG A 437 7.44 9.27 -14.19
CA ARG A 437 6.09 9.84 -14.24
C ARG A 437 5.25 9.26 -13.10
N LEU A 438 4.78 10.12 -12.19
CA LEU A 438 3.96 9.76 -11.03
C LEU A 438 2.57 10.40 -11.15
N PRO A 439 1.49 9.73 -10.71
CA PRO A 439 0.24 10.41 -10.44
C PRO A 439 0.29 11.15 -9.12
N MET A 440 -0.55 12.18 -8.98
CA MET A 440 -0.52 13.06 -7.80
C MET A 440 -0.87 12.35 -6.48
N LYS A 441 -1.60 11.23 -6.53
CA LYS A 441 -1.96 10.40 -5.37
C LYS A 441 -0.77 9.93 -4.52
N VAL A 442 0.45 9.90 -5.08
CA VAL A 442 1.70 9.45 -4.43
C VAL A 442 2.84 10.46 -4.53
N ALA A 443 2.55 11.69 -4.99
CA ALA A 443 3.52 12.78 -5.13
C ALA A 443 3.58 13.66 -3.87
N VAL A 444 4.50 13.35 -2.95
CA VAL A 444 4.50 13.85 -1.56
C VAL A 444 5.83 14.45 -1.10
N ILE A 445 5.74 15.21 0.01
CA ILE A 445 6.88 15.60 0.84
C ILE A 445 6.65 15.11 2.28
N GLY A 446 7.72 14.90 3.03
CA GLY A 446 7.72 14.71 4.48
C GLY A 446 8.76 15.62 5.11
N ALA A 447 8.45 16.25 6.24
CA ALA A 447 9.38 17.06 7.00
C ALA A 447 9.14 16.88 8.50
N ALA A 448 10.17 16.36 9.18
CA ALA A 448 10.21 16.22 10.64
C ALA A 448 11.66 16.38 11.12
N ARG A 449 11.86 16.25 12.43
CA ARG A 449 13.17 15.88 13.00
C ARG A 449 13.34 14.37 12.83
N PHE A 450 14.43 13.94 12.22
CA PHE A 450 14.67 12.53 11.93
C PHE A 450 16.06 12.06 12.39
N ALA A 451 16.14 10.87 12.97
CA ALA A 451 17.31 10.02 12.79
C ALA A 451 17.22 9.36 11.41
N VAL A 452 18.32 9.36 10.67
CA VAL A 452 18.39 8.73 9.34
C VAL A 452 19.51 7.69 9.31
N ASP A 453 19.23 6.52 8.74
CA ASP A 453 20.22 5.50 8.42
C ASP A 453 20.15 5.11 6.94
N TYR A 454 21.25 4.53 6.43
CA TYR A 454 21.43 4.15 5.04
C TYR A 454 21.91 2.69 4.97
N PRO A 455 21.02 1.70 5.16
CA PRO A 455 21.39 0.27 5.24
C PRO A 455 21.97 -0.30 3.92
N GLY A 456 22.02 0.47 2.85
CA GLY A 456 22.76 0.18 1.62
C GLY A 456 21.85 -0.07 0.42
N ALA A 457 22.31 -0.88 -0.53
CA ALA A 457 21.55 -1.27 -1.73
C ALA A 457 21.67 -2.78 -1.94
N ALA A 458 20.77 -3.55 -1.33
CA ALA A 458 20.70 -5.00 -1.48
C ALA A 458 20.02 -5.36 -2.82
N ALA A 459 20.79 -5.44 -3.90
CA ALA A 459 20.34 -5.73 -5.27
C ALA A 459 19.31 -4.76 -5.90
N GLY A 460 18.84 -3.76 -5.16
CA GLY A 460 17.85 -2.76 -5.60
C GLY A 460 18.38 -1.31 -5.58
N PRO A 461 17.52 -0.32 -5.28
CA PRO A 461 17.90 1.08 -5.18
C PRO A 461 18.70 1.35 -3.89
N PRO A 462 19.25 2.57 -3.71
CA PRO A 462 19.65 3.06 -2.39
C PRO A 462 18.46 3.00 -1.41
N LEU A 463 18.65 2.36 -0.27
CA LEU A 463 17.70 2.28 0.82
C LEU A 463 18.00 3.34 1.88
N GLU A 464 16.96 4.00 2.39
CA GLU A 464 17.04 4.98 3.46
C GLU A 464 15.99 4.65 4.54
N SER A 465 16.35 4.77 5.81
CA SER A 465 15.44 4.60 6.96
C SER A 465 15.34 5.93 7.70
N TRP A 466 14.15 6.52 7.78
CA TRP A 466 13.89 7.84 8.37
C TRP A 466 12.91 7.68 9.53
N VAL A 467 13.38 7.84 10.77
CA VAL A 467 12.59 7.62 11.99
C VAL A 467 12.73 8.79 12.95
N TYR A 468 11.78 9.02 13.85
CA TYR A 468 11.94 10.08 14.85
C TYR A 468 13.14 9.74 15.75
N PRO A 469 13.93 10.73 16.22
CA PRO A 469 15.12 10.50 17.05
C PRO A 469 14.89 9.63 18.30
N GLN A 470 13.67 9.65 18.82
CA GLN A 470 13.16 8.87 19.94
C GLN A 470 12.98 7.38 19.57
N SER A 471 12.46 7.08 18.37
CA SER A 471 12.20 5.72 17.84
C SER A 471 13.45 5.01 17.29
N ARG A 472 14.63 5.66 17.37
CA ARG A 472 15.82 5.35 16.56
C ARG A 472 16.28 3.88 16.56
N SER A 473 16.23 3.16 17.69
CA SER A 473 16.75 1.78 17.72
C SER A 473 15.78 0.84 17.02
N GLU A 474 14.57 0.72 17.57
CA GLU A 474 13.51 -0.14 17.07
C GLU A 474 13.20 0.14 15.59
N GLY A 475 12.99 1.40 15.23
CA GLY A 475 12.61 1.76 13.86
C GLY A 475 13.69 1.47 12.82
N PHE A 476 14.97 1.50 13.16
CA PHE A 476 16.03 1.08 12.23
C PHE A 476 16.13 -0.43 12.11
N ASP A 477 16.06 -1.17 13.22
CA ASP A 477 16.09 -2.64 13.23
C ASP A 477 14.87 -3.21 12.48
N GLN A 478 13.69 -2.60 12.66
CA GLN A 478 12.47 -2.91 11.92
C GLN A 478 12.59 -2.61 10.42
N MET A 479 12.98 -1.38 10.03
CA MET A 479 13.06 -0.98 8.62
C MET A 479 14.16 -1.68 7.83
N ALA A 480 15.21 -2.21 8.48
CA ALA A 480 16.27 -2.97 7.82
C ALA A 480 15.75 -4.19 7.03
N GLN A 481 14.59 -4.73 7.41
CA GLN A 481 13.92 -5.83 6.71
C GLN A 481 13.54 -5.51 5.26
N ALA A 482 13.35 -4.22 4.91
CA ALA A 482 13.09 -3.77 3.55
C ALA A 482 14.14 -4.30 2.54
N GLY A 483 15.40 -4.50 2.96
CA GLY A 483 16.46 -5.02 2.10
C GLY A 483 16.19 -6.41 1.51
N ARG A 484 15.61 -7.35 2.30
CA ARG A 484 15.28 -8.70 1.79
C ARG A 484 14.01 -8.69 0.93
N ILE A 485 13.05 -7.84 1.28
CA ILE A 485 11.78 -7.65 0.57
C ILE A 485 12.03 -7.10 -0.85
N VAL A 486 12.81 -6.02 -0.95
CA VAL A 486 13.19 -5.41 -2.23
C VAL A 486 13.98 -6.38 -3.11
N ALA A 487 14.95 -7.11 -2.54
CA ALA A 487 15.73 -8.09 -3.30
C ALA A 487 14.85 -9.19 -3.92
N PHE A 488 13.87 -9.70 -3.17
CA PHE A 488 12.90 -10.68 -3.66
C PHE A 488 12.07 -10.13 -4.82
N PHE A 489 11.49 -8.94 -4.70
CA PHE A 489 10.66 -8.37 -5.76
C PHE A 489 11.45 -7.91 -7.00
N VAL A 490 12.71 -7.48 -6.84
CA VAL A 490 13.63 -7.25 -7.97
C VAL A 490 13.92 -8.55 -8.73
N GLU A 491 14.07 -9.68 -8.03
CA GLU A 491 14.26 -11.00 -8.64
C GLU A 491 13.00 -11.49 -9.37
N LYS A 492 11.81 -11.38 -8.74
CA LYS A 492 10.57 -11.96 -9.27
C LYS A 492 9.84 -11.12 -10.31
N ILE A 493 9.94 -9.79 -10.26
CA ILE A 493 9.17 -8.87 -11.13
C ILE A 493 10.10 -8.14 -12.12
N GLY A 494 11.22 -7.62 -11.62
CA GLY A 494 12.22 -6.88 -12.40
C GLY A 494 12.73 -5.63 -11.71
N PRO A 495 13.63 -4.86 -12.36
CA PRO A 495 14.37 -3.75 -11.74
C PRO A 495 13.46 -2.71 -11.08
N PHE A 496 13.86 -2.22 -9.90
CA PHE A 496 13.10 -1.25 -9.11
C PHE A 496 12.71 0.02 -9.93
N PRO A 497 11.57 0.69 -9.65
CA PRO A 497 11.09 1.78 -10.49
C PRO A 497 11.80 3.13 -10.34
N PHE A 498 12.13 3.55 -9.10
CA PHE A 498 12.50 4.93 -8.74
C PHE A 498 13.97 5.10 -8.33
N GLU A 499 14.42 6.35 -8.13
CA GLU A 499 15.83 6.66 -7.82
C GLU A 499 16.34 6.17 -6.47
N LYS A 500 15.43 5.94 -5.50
CA LYS A 500 15.71 5.47 -4.13
C LYS A 500 14.48 4.76 -3.57
N LEU A 501 14.62 4.12 -2.41
CA LEU A 501 13.51 3.78 -1.53
C LEU A 501 13.80 4.28 -0.11
N ALA A 502 13.07 5.30 0.34
CA ALA A 502 13.00 5.67 1.74
C ALA A 502 11.81 5.01 2.43
N ASN A 503 12.05 4.46 3.62
CA ASN A 503 11.01 4.06 4.57
C ASN A 503 10.96 5.14 5.67
N VAL A 504 9.77 5.68 5.96
CA VAL A 504 9.64 6.90 6.79
C VAL A 504 8.59 6.73 7.88
N GLU A 505 8.95 6.90 9.15
CA GLU A 505 8.02 7.03 10.28
C GLU A 505 7.29 8.38 10.17
N SER A 506 5.96 8.36 10.26
CA SER A 506 5.14 9.49 9.81
C SER A 506 3.78 9.60 10.50
N LYS A 507 3.02 10.63 10.07
CA LYS A 507 1.64 10.89 10.47
C LYS A 507 0.59 10.43 9.43
N THR A 508 0.90 9.45 8.56
CA THR A 508 -0.15 8.86 7.71
C THR A 508 -1.34 8.37 8.56
N ARG A 509 -2.56 8.48 8.02
CA ARG A 509 -3.79 8.00 8.68
C ARG A 509 -4.05 6.49 8.48
N TYR A 510 -3.16 5.82 7.76
CA TYR A 510 -3.22 4.40 7.42
C TYR A 510 -2.09 3.64 8.13
N GLY A 511 -2.00 2.31 7.94
CA GLY A 511 -0.86 1.53 8.47
C GLY A 511 0.46 1.98 7.83
N GLY A 512 0.49 1.92 6.49
CA GLY A 512 1.46 2.55 5.60
C GLY A 512 0.76 3.32 4.47
N MET A 513 1.54 3.91 3.57
CA MET A 513 1.08 4.72 2.44
C MET A 513 2.16 4.73 1.37
N GLU A 514 1.81 4.33 0.14
CA GLU A 514 2.76 3.72 -0.80
C GLU A 514 3.76 4.71 -1.43
N ASN A 515 3.39 5.98 -1.59
CA ASN A 515 4.26 7.14 -1.81
C ASN A 515 5.59 6.88 -2.59
N ALA A 516 5.51 6.44 -3.85
CA ALA A 516 6.60 6.27 -4.82
C ALA A 516 8.03 6.69 -4.40
N GLY A 517 8.82 5.73 -3.92
CA GLY A 517 10.23 5.89 -3.52
C GLY A 517 10.47 6.51 -2.14
N SER A 518 9.41 6.87 -1.40
CA SER A 518 9.43 7.44 -0.04
C SER A 518 8.17 7.02 0.73
N ILE A 519 8.06 5.72 1.05
CA ILE A 519 6.91 5.11 1.73
C ILE A 519 6.76 5.69 3.15
N PHE A 520 5.52 6.06 3.52
CA PHE A 520 5.20 6.66 4.81
C PHE A 520 4.43 5.68 5.70
N TYR A 521 5.05 5.22 6.78
CA TYR A 521 4.48 4.32 7.79
C TYR A 521 3.95 5.12 8.98
N SER A 522 2.86 4.68 9.60
CA SER A 522 2.36 5.32 10.82
C SER A 522 3.35 5.17 11.98
N GLU A 523 3.47 6.20 12.81
CA GLU A 523 4.25 6.16 14.05
C GLU A 523 3.81 5.03 15.02
N SER A 524 2.57 4.53 14.87
CA SER A 524 2.04 3.34 15.55
C SER A 524 2.51 2.00 14.97
N ALA A 525 2.86 1.93 13.67
CA ALA A 525 3.40 0.73 13.04
C ALA A 525 4.91 0.54 13.33
N VAL A 526 5.62 1.63 13.65
CA VAL A 526 7.05 1.65 14.03
C VAL A 526 7.24 1.51 15.55
N ALA A 527 6.20 1.07 16.26
CA ALA A 527 6.21 0.89 17.72
C ALA A 527 6.88 -0.44 18.14
N GLU A 528 7.36 -0.49 19.38
CA GLU A 528 8.07 -1.64 19.96
C GLU A 528 7.21 -2.92 19.98
N GLY A 529 7.70 -3.98 19.33
CA GLY A 529 7.13 -5.33 19.43
C GLY A 529 6.14 -5.76 18.33
N GLU A 530 5.86 -4.92 17.34
CA GLU A 530 4.99 -5.28 16.19
C GLU A 530 5.77 -5.94 15.03
N ASP A 531 5.20 -6.98 14.42
CA ASP A 531 5.75 -7.58 13.18
C ASP A 531 5.37 -6.72 11.97
N ILE A 532 6.13 -5.65 11.73
CA ILE A 532 5.91 -4.72 10.61
C ILE A 532 6.26 -5.35 9.24
N GLU A 533 6.93 -6.52 9.16
CA GLU A 533 7.40 -7.05 7.87
C GLU A 533 6.29 -7.28 6.83
N PRO A 534 5.12 -7.86 7.17
CA PRO A 534 4.01 -7.99 6.22
C PRO A 534 3.45 -6.64 5.74
N LEU A 535 3.63 -5.55 6.51
CA LEU A 535 3.28 -4.20 6.08
C LEU A 535 4.38 -3.62 5.18
N LEU A 536 5.66 -3.73 5.57
CA LEU A 536 6.79 -3.37 4.70
C LEU A 536 6.67 -4.06 3.33
N ALA A 537 6.32 -5.35 3.31
CA ALA A 537 6.13 -6.11 2.08
C ALA A 537 4.99 -5.57 1.22
N HIS A 538 3.84 -5.22 1.82
CA HIS A 538 2.69 -4.66 1.13
C HIS A 538 3.04 -3.33 0.45
N GLU A 539 3.57 -2.37 1.21
CA GLU A 539 3.95 -1.06 0.69
C GLU A 539 5.09 -1.10 -0.34
N ILE A 540 6.03 -2.05 -0.20
CA ILE A 540 7.15 -2.22 -1.14
C ILE A 540 6.69 -2.84 -2.46
N VAL A 541 5.64 -3.67 -2.49
CA VAL A 541 5.05 -4.14 -3.76
C VAL A 541 4.43 -3.00 -4.56
N HIS A 542 3.78 -2.04 -3.88
CA HIS A 542 3.09 -0.93 -4.56
C HIS A 542 4.01 -0.09 -5.46
N GLN A 543 5.30 -0.06 -5.14
CA GLN A 543 6.34 0.56 -5.98
C GLN A 543 6.26 0.05 -7.43
N TRP A 544 6.06 -1.26 -7.63
CA TRP A 544 5.82 -1.85 -8.96
C TRP A 544 4.36 -1.70 -9.42
N PHE A 545 3.38 -1.93 -8.52
CA PHE A 545 1.96 -2.05 -8.83
C PHE A 545 1.10 -1.20 -7.88
N GLY A 546 0.81 0.04 -8.29
CA GLY A 546 0.24 1.10 -7.45
C GLY A 546 0.86 2.45 -7.78
N ASP A 547 2.19 2.48 -7.99
CA ASP A 547 2.97 3.66 -8.38
C ASP A 547 3.47 3.60 -9.84
N ALA A 548 4.32 2.62 -10.17
CA ALA A 548 5.01 2.56 -11.46
C ALA A 548 4.07 2.12 -12.58
N VAL A 549 3.32 1.03 -12.36
CA VAL A 549 2.11 0.70 -13.11
C VAL A 549 0.92 1.13 -12.24
N THR A 550 0.12 2.08 -12.72
CA THR A 550 -1.07 2.59 -12.02
C THR A 550 -2.35 2.19 -12.73
N GLU A 551 -3.42 2.08 -11.97
CA GLU A 551 -4.77 1.89 -12.49
C GLU A 551 -5.17 3.01 -13.47
N THR A 552 -5.93 2.68 -14.53
CA THR A 552 -6.53 3.68 -15.44
C THR A 552 -7.64 4.49 -14.77
N SER A 553 -8.34 3.88 -13.81
CA SER A 553 -9.28 4.54 -12.91
C SER A 553 -9.45 3.69 -11.64
N TYR A 554 -10.03 4.28 -10.60
CA TYR A 554 -10.28 3.62 -9.32
C TYR A 554 -11.15 2.35 -9.41
N ALA A 555 -11.92 2.17 -10.48
CA ALA A 555 -12.62 0.92 -10.78
C ALA A 555 -11.67 -0.30 -10.87
N HIS A 556 -10.39 -0.07 -11.18
CA HIS A 556 -9.34 -1.08 -11.30
C HIS A 556 -8.37 -1.12 -10.11
N LEU A 557 -8.67 -0.46 -8.98
CA LEU A 557 -7.80 -0.38 -7.79
C LEU A 557 -7.28 -1.75 -7.27
N TRP A 558 -7.99 -2.86 -7.54
CA TRP A 558 -7.51 -4.20 -7.19
C TRP A 558 -6.16 -4.59 -7.86
N LEU A 559 -5.78 -3.92 -8.95
CA LEU A 559 -4.46 -4.04 -9.59
C LEU A 559 -3.32 -3.44 -8.75
N SER A 560 -3.66 -2.62 -7.76
CA SER A 560 -2.76 -2.13 -6.69
C SER A 560 -2.90 -3.06 -5.47
N GLU A 561 -4.05 -3.01 -4.79
CA GLU A 561 -4.22 -3.63 -3.47
C GLU A 561 -4.17 -5.16 -3.48
N GLY A 562 -4.73 -5.79 -4.52
CA GLY A 562 -4.71 -7.24 -4.69
C GLY A 562 -3.32 -7.77 -5.00
N PHE A 563 -2.52 -6.99 -5.75
CA PHE A 563 -1.12 -7.30 -6.04
C PHE A 563 -0.27 -7.16 -4.78
N ALA A 564 -0.38 -6.05 -4.04
CA ALA A 564 0.35 -5.84 -2.79
C ALA A 564 0.02 -6.90 -1.73
N THR A 565 -1.26 -7.25 -1.58
CA THR A 565 -1.72 -8.33 -0.69
C THR A 565 -1.11 -9.68 -1.11
N TYR A 566 -1.27 -10.11 -2.36
CA TYR A 566 -0.83 -11.46 -2.77
C TYR A 566 0.68 -11.62 -2.94
N LEU A 567 1.38 -10.59 -3.41
CA LEU A 567 2.82 -10.63 -3.54
C LEU A 567 3.50 -10.58 -2.16
N THR A 568 2.86 -9.97 -1.15
CA THR A 568 3.20 -10.17 0.27
C THR A 568 2.99 -11.62 0.71
N ASP A 569 1.88 -12.26 0.35
CA ASP A 569 1.66 -13.68 0.66
C ASP A 569 2.75 -14.57 0.04
N LEU A 570 3.16 -14.30 -1.21
CA LEU A 570 4.22 -15.04 -1.91
C LEU A 570 5.63 -14.78 -1.34
N PHE A 571 5.90 -13.58 -0.81
CA PHE A 571 7.11 -13.33 -0.04
C PHE A 571 7.09 -14.12 1.28
N ILE A 572 5.95 -14.18 1.97
CA ILE A 572 5.77 -14.98 3.19
C ILE A 572 5.86 -16.49 2.90
N GLU A 573 5.34 -16.99 1.76
CA GLU A 573 5.53 -18.37 1.25
C GLU A 573 7.04 -18.67 1.13
N ALA A 574 7.81 -17.77 0.51
CA ALA A 574 9.23 -17.96 0.23
C ALA A 574 10.15 -17.89 1.47
N ILE A 575 9.81 -17.07 2.48
CA ILE A 575 10.64 -16.88 3.69
C ILE A 575 10.21 -17.78 4.85
N TYR A 576 8.91 -18.08 4.99
CA TYR A 576 8.33 -18.76 6.17
C TYR A 576 7.56 -20.04 5.83
N GLY A 577 7.43 -20.39 4.55
CA GLY A 577 6.85 -21.65 4.10
C GLY A 577 5.33 -21.68 3.99
N GLU A 578 4.87 -22.77 3.35
CA GLU A 578 3.48 -23.02 2.95
C GLU A 578 2.46 -22.91 4.10
N GLU A 579 2.81 -23.28 5.33
CA GLU A 579 1.87 -23.19 6.46
C GLU A 579 1.51 -21.73 6.80
N ARG A 580 2.51 -20.82 6.82
CA ARG A 580 2.29 -19.39 7.09
C ARG A 580 1.52 -18.74 5.93
N PHE A 581 1.81 -19.17 4.69
CA PHE A 581 1.06 -18.79 3.50
C PHE A 581 -0.41 -19.21 3.57
N GLN A 582 -0.72 -20.51 3.70
CA GLN A 582 -2.10 -20.99 3.78
C GLN A 582 -2.86 -20.42 4.98
N LYS A 583 -2.20 -20.16 6.11
CA LYS A 583 -2.81 -19.51 7.28
C LYS A 583 -3.28 -18.09 6.95
N ARG A 584 -2.54 -17.34 6.15
CA ARG A 584 -2.96 -16.03 5.62
C ARG A 584 -4.12 -16.20 4.62
N MET A 585 -3.97 -17.05 3.60
CA MET A 585 -5.03 -17.33 2.61
C MET A 585 -6.36 -17.73 3.27
N ARG A 586 -6.36 -18.57 4.32
CA ARG A 586 -7.55 -18.94 5.11
C ARG A 586 -8.23 -17.73 5.75
N ARG A 587 -7.46 -16.86 6.43
CA ARG A 587 -7.97 -15.61 7.04
C ARG A 587 -8.61 -14.70 5.98
N GLU A 588 -7.99 -14.62 4.82
CA GLU A 588 -8.40 -13.71 3.75
C GLU A 588 -9.63 -14.22 3.00
N ARG A 589 -9.76 -15.54 2.81
CA ARG A 589 -11.01 -16.17 2.36
C ARG A 589 -12.18 -15.86 3.29
N GLN A 590 -11.95 -15.87 4.61
CA GLN A 590 -12.97 -15.49 5.59
C GLN A 590 -13.35 -14.00 5.46
N ALA A 591 -12.39 -13.09 5.31
CA ALA A 591 -12.67 -11.67 5.11
C ALA A 591 -13.54 -11.40 3.86
N VAL A 592 -13.20 -12.02 2.72
CA VAL A 592 -14.01 -11.95 1.49
C VAL A 592 -15.40 -12.54 1.72
N ALA A 593 -15.50 -13.70 2.38
CA ALA A 593 -16.77 -14.34 2.68
C ALA A 593 -17.69 -13.49 3.58
N GLU A 594 -17.14 -12.80 4.57
CA GLU A 594 -17.89 -11.92 5.46
C GLU A 594 -18.35 -10.63 4.77
N PHE A 595 -17.54 -10.05 3.90
CA PHE A 595 -17.95 -8.91 3.07
C PHE A 595 -19.00 -9.31 2.02
N ALA A 596 -18.84 -10.49 1.40
CA ALA A 596 -19.78 -11.08 0.45
C ALA A 596 -21.13 -11.49 1.05
N ARG A 597 -21.27 -11.55 2.39
CA ARG A 597 -22.58 -11.63 3.06
C ARG A 597 -23.32 -10.29 3.04
N LYS A 598 -22.62 -9.17 2.94
CA LYS A 598 -23.17 -7.79 2.89
C LYS A 598 -23.38 -7.31 1.45
N LYS A 599 -22.41 -7.57 0.55
CA LYS A 599 -22.46 -7.23 -0.89
C LYS A 599 -22.33 -8.48 -1.78
N PRO A 600 -23.33 -9.39 -1.84
CA PRO A 600 -23.21 -10.68 -2.55
C PRO A 600 -23.10 -10.56 -4.08
N ALA A 601 -23.60 -9.48 -4.67
CA ALA A 601 -23.61 -9.24 -6.11
C ALA A 601 -22.58 -8.18 -6.57
N ALA A 602 -21.74 -7.64 -5.66
CA ALA A 602 -20.75 -6.64 -6.05
C ALA A 602 -19.56 -7.30 -6.79
N PRO A 603 -19.11 -6.72 -7.92
CA PRO A 603 -17.94 -7.20 -8.65
C PRO A 603 -16.64 -6.74 -7.97
N LEU A 604 -15.50 -7.22 -8.48
CA LEU A 604 -14.17 -6.75 -8.07
C LEU A 604 -13.77 -5.48 -8.84
N VAL A 605 -14.07 -5.45 -10.14
CA VAL A 605 -13.98 -4.25 -10.99
C VAL A 605 -15.36 -3.62 -11.02
N ASP A 606 -15.47 -2.42 -10.46
CA ASP A 606 -16.75 -1.72 -10.30
C ASP A 606 -16.58 -0.24 -10.63
N ALA A 607 -17.41 0.28 -11.52
CA ALA A 607 -17.36 1.65 -11.99
C ALA A 607 -18.50 2.52 -11.42
N SER A 608 -19.31 2.02 -10.49
CA SER A 608 -20.41 2.78 -9.88
C SER A 608 -20.04 3.45 -8.55
N PHE A 609 -18.76 3.70 -8.30
CA PHE A 609 -18.28 4.36 -7.08
C PHE A 609 -17.98 5.83 -7.35
N ASP A 610 -18.74 6.72 -6.72
CA ASP A 610 -18.56 8.18 -6.82
C ASP A 610 -17.29 8.67 -6.09
N GLU A 611 -16.85 7.95 -5.06
CA GLU A 611 -15.73 8.32 -4.18
C GLU A 611 -14.72 7.17 -4.02
N ALA A 612 -13.46 7.45 -4.32
CA ALA A 612 -12.38 6.45 -4.32
C ALA A 612 -12.01 5.92 -2.92
N THR A 613 -12.54 6.50 -1.84
CA THR A 613 -12.39 5.96 -0.48
C THR A 613 -13.36 4.81 -0.18
N GLU A 614 -14.48 4.68 -0.89
CA GLU A 614 -15.49 3.64 -0.65
C GLU A 614 -15.06 2.23 -1.11
N ILE A 615 -13.98 2.15 -1.88
CA ILE A 615 -13.40 0.92 -2.44
C ILE A 615 -12.20 0.38 -1.63
N LEU A 616 -11.89 0.97 -0.47
CA LEU A 616 -11.01 0.34 0.52
C LEU A 616 -11.76 -0.82 1.21
N ASP A 617 -11.97 -1.91 0.48
CA ASP A 617 -12.80 -3.03 0.88
C ASP A 617 -12.10 -4.41 0.73
N PRO A 618 -12.57 -5.46 1.44
CA PRO A 618 -12.01 -6.80 1.32
C PRO A 618 -12.12 -7.45 -0.07
N PHE A 619 -12.79 -6.82 -1.06
CA PHE A 619 -12.68 -7.28 -2.43
C PHE A 619 -11.41 -6.73 -3.09
N ARG A 620 -11.14 -5.43 -3.00
CA ARG A 620 -9.96 -4.82 -3.66
C ARG A 620 -8.66 -5.44 -3.17
N TYR A 621 -8.56 -5.66 -1.85
CA TYR A 621 -7.46 -6.39 -1.22
C TYR A 621 -7.63 -7.91 -1.39
N GLN A 622 -8.41 -8.56 -0.52
CA GLN A 622 -8.38 -10.02 -0.38
C GLN A 622 -9.02 -10.78 -1.56
N LYS A 623 -10.11 -10.30 -2.18
CA LYS A 623 -10.62 -10.94 -3.42
C LYS A 623 -9.63 -10.76 -4.57
N GLY A 624 -9.02 -9.59 -4.71
CA GLY A 624 -7.94 -9.34 -5.67
C GLY A 624 -6.79 -10.33 -5.51
N ALA A 625 -6.32 -10.54 -4.28
CA ALA A 625 -5.28 -11.52 -3.97
C ALA A 625 -5.69 -12.96 -4.32
N TRP A 626 -6.92 -13.34 -3.96
CA TRP A 626 -7.49 -14.63 -4.31
C TRP A 626 -7.59 -14.88 -5.82
N VAL A 627 -7.92 -13.84 -6.61
CA VAL A 627 -7.94 -13.94 -8.07
C VAL A 627 -6.54 -14.15 -8.63
N LEU A 628 -5.52 -13.47 -8.11
CA LEU A 628 -4.12 -13.70 -8.50
C LEU A 628 -3.62 -15.11 -8.11
N HIS A 629 -4.01 -15.61 -6.93
CA HIS A 629 -3.69 -16.97 -6.49
C HIS A 629 -4.28 -18.04 -7.43
N MET A 630 -5.59 -17.98 -7.69
CA MET A 630 -6.26 -18.90 -8.60
C MET A 630 -5.74 -18.77 -10.03
N LEU A 631 -5.30 -17.57 -10.44
CA LEU A 631 -4.65 -17.34 -11.72
C LEU A 631 -3.26 -17.99 -11.78
N ARG A 632 -2.40 -17.82 -10.77
CA ARG A 632 -1.09 -18.52 -10.65
C ARG A 632 -1.24 -20.03 -10.78
N ARG A 633 -2.28 -20.60 -10.16
CA ARG A 633 -2.60 -22.02 -10.29
C ARG A 633 -3.10 -22.41 -11.67
N LYS A 634 -3.94 -21.59 -12.32
CA LYS A 634 -4.47 -21.86 -13.67
C LYS A 634 -3.41 -21.78 -14.77
N VAL A 635 -2.47 -20.82 -14.70
CA VAL A 635 -1.41 -20.66 -15.73
C VAL A 635 -0.11 -21.38 -15.39
N GLY A 636 0.09 -21.80 -14.14
CA GLY A 636 1.36 -22.32 -13.63
C GLY A 636 2.30 -21.21 -13.15
N PRO A 637 3.19 -21.50 -12.18
CA PRO A 637 4.00 -20.46 -11.52
C PRO A 637 4.98 -19.76 -12.47
N GLU A 638 5.53 -20.46 -13.47
CA GLU A 638 6.49 -19.89 -14.43
C GLU A 638 5.83 -18.85 -15.34
N ALA A 639 4.70 -19.22 -15.98
CA ALA A 639 3.93 -18.30 -16.82
C ALA A 639 3.29 -17.15 -16.00
N PHE A 640 3.03 -17.37 -14.71
CA PHE A 640 2.56 -16.30 -13.81
C PHE A 640 3.64 -15.22 -13.60
N TRP A 641 4.88 -15.62 -13.27
CA TRP A 641 5.98 -14.68 -13.08
C TRP A 641 6.42 -14.00 -14.38
N ASP A 642 6.47 -14.70 -15.51
CA ASP A 642 6.74 -14.03 -16.80
C ASP A 642 5.58 -13.11 -17.23
N GLY A 643 4.32 -13.47 -16.96
CA GLY A 643 3.17 -12.60 -17.17
C GLY A 643 3.24 -11.31 -16.36
N LEU A 644 3.58 -11.39 -15.08
CA LEU A 644 3.87 -10.23 -14.22
C LEU A 644 5.04 -9.40 -14.73
N GLY A 645 6.13 -10.05 -15.16
CA GLY A 645 7.29 -9.37 -15.73
C GLY A 645 6.97 -8.66 -17.05
N ARG A 646 6.15 -9.25 -17.92
CA ARG A 646 5.65 -8.64 -19.17
C ARG A 646 4.77 -7.44 -18.88
N TYR A 647 3.82 -7.60 -17.96
CA TYR A 647 2.93 -6.53 -17.50
C TYR A 647 3.75 -5.34 -16.97
N TYR A 648 4.65 -5.57 -16.01
CA TYR A 648 5.53 -4.53 -15.50
C TYR A 648 6.37 -3.86 -16.60
N ARG A 649 7.04 -4.64 -17.46
CA ARG A 649 7.86 -4.11 -18.56
C ARG A 649 7.05 -3.30 -19.59
N ARG A 650 5.77 -3.61 -19.83
CA ARG A 650 4.94 -2.91 -20.83
C ARG A 650 4.34 -1.60 -20.33
N TYR A 651 4.00 -1.52 -19.04
CA TYR A 651 3.22 -0.41 -18.47
C TYR A 651 3.97 0.43 -17.42
N ARG A 652 5.22 0.10 -17.06
CA ARG A 652 6.06 0.92 -16.15
C ARG A 652 6.15 2.37 -16.64
N GLY A 653 5.71 3.31 -15.80
CA GLY A 653 5.65 4.75 -16.09
C GLY A 653 4.34 5.22 -16.71
N GLY A 654 3.42 4.31 -17.04
CA GLY A 654 2.09 4.56 -17.57
C GLY A 654 0.99 3.93 -16.70
N ASN A 655 -0.14 3.65 -17.33
CA ASN A 655 -1.34 3.08 -16.69
C ASN A 655 -1.78 1.78 -17.37
N ALA A 656 -2.58 0.98 -16.67
CA ALA A 656 -3.15 -0.26 -17.19
C ALA A 656 -4.54 -0.56 -16.60
N ASP A 657 -5.37 -1.27 -17.36
CA ASP A 657 -6.66 -1.80 -16.91
C ASP A 657 -6.62 -3.33 -16.66
N THR A 658 -7.75 -3.88 -16.23
CA THR A 658 -7.88 -5.34 -16.00
C THR A 658 -7.72 -6.17 -17.28
N GLN A 659 -7.97 -5.60 -18.46
CA GLN A 659 -7.76 -6.28 -19.75
C GLN A 659 -6.29 -6.21 -20.19
N ASP A 660 -5.54 -5.16 -19.85
CA ASP A 660 -4.08 -5.06 -20.04
C ASP A 660 -3.34 -6.12 -19.24
N PHE A 661 -3.72 -6.30 -17.97
CA PHE A 661 -3.19 -7.39 -17.17
C PHE A 661 -3.57 -8.75 -17.76
N ARG A 662 -4.85 -8.98 -18.11
CA ARG A 662 -5.29 -10.22 -18.80
C ARG A 662 -4.43 -10.52 -20.03
N ARG A 663 -4.29 -9.55 -20.96
CA ARG A 663 -3.48 -9.69 -22.19
C ARG A 663 -2.04 -10.10 -21.89
N SER A 664 -1.45 -9.55 -20.82
CA SER A 664 -0.08 -9.87 -20.40
C SER A 664 0.07 -11.33 -19.92
N MET A 665 -0.95 -11.84 -19.23
CA MET A 665 -1.00 -13.22 -18.73
C MET A 665 -1.34 -14.24 -19.83
N GLU A 666 -2.22 -13.88 -20.77
CA GLU A 666 -2.51 -14.67 -21.98
C GLU A 666 -1.25 -14.79 -22.86
N ALA A 667 -0.50 -13.70 -23.04
CA ALA A 667 0.74 -13.67 -23.81
C ALA A 667 1.93 -14.42 -23.16
N ALA A 668 1.87 -14.73 -21.87
CA ALA A 668 2.85 -15.56 -21.16
C ALA A 668 2.45 -17.04 -21.09
N SER A 669 1.15 -17.32 -20.93
CA SER A 669 0.62 -18.68 -20.69
C SER A 669 0.15 -19.42 -21.95
N GLY A 670 -0.16 -18.69 -23.04
CA GLY A 670 -0.79 -19.25 -24.23
C GLY A 670 -2.25 -19.71 -24.04
N GLN A 671 -2.84 -19.48 -22.86
CA GLN A 671 -4.24 -19.79 -22.57
C GLN A 671 -5.15 -18.61 -22.92
N ASP A 672 -6.40 -18.90 -23.32
CA ASP A 672 -7.49 -17.92 -23.22
C ASP A 672 -7.91 -17.78 -21.74
N LEU A 673 -7.92 -16.54 -21.25
CA LEU A 673 -8.28 -16.21 -19.88
C LEU A 673 -9.55 -15.33 -19.80
N ALA A 674 -10.23 -15.07 -20.92
CA ALA A 674 -11.42 -14.22 -20.98
C ALA A 674 -12.49 -14.64 -19.97
N SER A 675 -12.90 -15.92 -19.99
CA SER A 675 -13.91 -16.46 -19.07
C SER A 675 -13.48 -16.42 -17.61
N PHE A 676 -12.18 -16.61 -17.32
CA PHE A 676 -11.65 -16.54 -15.96
C PHE A 676 -11.75 -15.11 -15.41
N PHE A 677 -11.30 -14.12 -16.19
CA PHE A 677 -11.38 -12.72 -15.79
C PHE A 677 -12.83 -12.23 -15.72
N GLU A 678 -13.71 -12.63 -16.63
CA GLU A 678 -15.13 -12.27 -16.57
C GLU A 678 -15.78 -12.79 -15.28
N GLN A 679 -15.66 -14.10 -15.02
CA GLN A 679 -16.21 -14.77 -13.84
C GLN A 679 -15.75 -14.14 -12.53
N TRP A 680 -14.44 -13.87 -12.40
CA TRP A 680 -13.87 -13.44 -11.13
C TRP A 680 -13.83 -11.92 -10.93
N THR A 681 -13.72 -11.13 -12.00
CA THR A 681 -13.63 -9.67 -11.88
C THR A 681 -14.98 -8.94 -12.03
N ARG A 682 -15.89 -9.45 -12.88
CA ARG A 682 -17.22 -8.85 -13.13
C ARG A 682 -18.39 -9.69 -12.61
N GLY A 683 -18.18 -11.00 -12.42
CA GLY A 683 -19.17 -11.89 -11.83
C GLY A 683 -19.41 -11.65 -10.33
N PRO A 684 -20.32 -12.44 -9.71
CA PRO A 684 -20.72 -12.29 -8.31
C PRO A 684 -19.57 -12.40 -7.30
N ALA A 685 -19.86 -12.13 -6.02
CA ALA A 685 -18.84 -12.03 -4.98
C ALA A 685 -17.89 -13.24 -4.92
N LEU A 686 -18.40 -14.45 -4.70
CA LEU A 686 -17.69 -15.74 -4.75
C LEU A 686 -18.71 -16.91 -4.79
N PRO A 687 -18.34 -18.10 -5.29
CA PRO A 687 -19.21 -19.28 -5.23
C PRO A 687 -19.50 -19.69 -3.79
N ARG A 688 -20.71 -20.22 -3.58
CA ARG A 688 -21.12 -20.84 -2.32
C ARG A 688 -21.53 -22.28 -2.59
N TYR A 689 -20.98 -23.22 -1.83
CA TYR A 689 -21.30 -24.65 -1.94
C TYR A 689 -22.04 -25.14 -0.70
N GLU A 690 -23.06 -25.95 -0.95
CA GLU A 690 -23.59 -26.94 -0.01
C GLU A 690 -23.20 -28.31 -0.57
N GLY A 691 -22.72 -29.23 0.27
CA GLY A 691 -22.36 -30.55 -0.21
C GLY A 691 -22.23 -31.59 0.90
N SER A 692 -22.23 -32.85 0.49
CA SER A 692 -22.10 -34.00 1.37
C SER A 692 -21.13 -35.03 0.79
N TRP A 693 -20.70 -35.96 1.63
CA TRP A 693 -20.09 -37.21 1.18
C TRP A 693 -20.60 -38.41 1.95
N ARG A 694 -20.67 -39.55 1.27
CA ARG A 694 -20.98 -40.87 1.85
C ARG A 694 -20.02 -41.93 1.35
N TYR A 695 -19.95 -43.04 2.08
CA TYR A 695 -19.21 -44.23 1.69
C TYR A 695 -20.19 -45.37 1.37
N GLU A 696 -20.07 -45.93 0.16
CA GLU A 696 -20.86 -47.04 -0.35
C GLU A 696 -19.95 -48.27 -0.50
N PRO A 697 -19.94 -49.22 0.47
CA PRO A 697 -19.09 -50.40 0.39
C PRO A 697 -19.49 -51.30 -0.79
N GLN A 698 -18.51 -51.90 -1.46
CA GLN A 698 -18.76 -52.84 -2.56
C GLN A 698 -18.43 -54.27 -2.11
N GLY A 699 -19.44 -55.13 -2.07
CA GLY A 699 -19.30 -56.55 -1.72
C GLY A 699 -19.13 -56.81 -0.21
N GLY A 700 -18.23 -57.72 0.14
CA GLY A 700 -17.93 -58.07 1.53
C GLY A 700 -16.92 -57.12 2.19
N ALA A 701 -16.63 -57.35 3.48
CA ALA A 701 -15.81 -56.48 4.32
C ALA A 701 -14.30 -56.36 3.94
N GLN A 702 -13.90 -56.76 2.73
CA GLN A 702 -12.54 -56.61 2.18
C GLN A 702 -12.51 -56.22 0.69
N SER A 703 -13.64 -55.98 0.02
CA SER A 703 -13.68 -55.64 -1.42
C SER A 703 -13.81 -54.13 -1.69
N GLY A 704 -13.41 -53.29 -0.72
CA GLY A 704 -13.37 -51.84 -0.84
C GLY A 704 -14.75 -51.19 -1.00
N GLY A 705 -14.79 -50.04 -1.65
CA GLY A 705 -16.04 -49.32 -1.89
C GLY A 705 -15.90 -48.07 -2.75
N ARG A 706 -16.92 -47.22 -2.68
CA ARG A 706 -16.97 -45.93 -3.37
C ARG A 706 -17.20 -44.80 -2.38
N VAL A 707 -16.46 -43.72 -2.53
CA VAL A 707 -16.78 -42.43 -1.91
C VAL A 707 -17.64 -41.67 -2.90
N ILE A 708 -18.86 -41.31 -2.52
CA ILE A 708 -19.70 -40.38 -3.27
C ILE A 708 -19.53 -38.99 -2.66
N VAL A 709 -19.36 -37.97 -3.50
CA VAL A 709 -19.34 -36.56 -3.13
C VAL A 709 -20.40 -35.84 -3.95
N GLU A 710 -21.37 -35.24 -3.28
CA GLU A 710 -22.43 -34.43 -3.90
C GLU A 710 -22.18 -32.96 -3.59
N LEU A 711 -22.11 -32.13 -4.64
CA LEU A 711 -21.88 -30.69 -4.54
C LEU A 711 -23.03 -29.93 -5.19
N ARG A 712 -23.53 -28.90 -4.51
CA ARG A 712 -24.54 -27.97 -5.00
C ARG A 712 -24.03 -26.54 -4.92
N GLN A 713 -23.97 -25.87 -6.07
CA GLN A 713 -23.54 -24.49 -6.17
C GLN A 713 -24.73 -23.52 -6.01
N ARG A 714 -24.65 -22.62 -5.03
CA ARG A 714 -25.62 -21.54 -4.81
C ARG A 714 -25.13 -20.25 -5.46
N ALA A 715 -25.38 -20.14 -6.76
CA ALA A 715 -25.14 -18.95 -7.57
C ALA A 715 -26.46 -18.23 -7.93
N PRO A 716 -26.42 -16.97 -8.40
CA PRO A 716 -27.58 -16.31 -9.01
C PRO A 716 -28.12 -17.08 -10.21
N GLU A 717 -29.40 -16.90 -10.53
CA GLU A 717 -30.02 -17.52 -11.71
C GLU A 717 -29.30 -17.09 -13.01
N GLY A 718 -29.05 -18.05 -13.90
CA GLY A 718 -28.27 -17.83 -15.13
C GLY A 718 -26.75 -17.75 -14.93
N PHE A 719 -26.23 -17.78 -13.69
CA PHE A 719 -24.80 -17.83 -13.40
C PHE A 719 -24.37 -19.18 -12.83
N THR A 720 -23.15 -19.61 -13.13
CA THR A 720 -22.47 -20.74 -12.48
C THR A 720 -20.97 -20.50 -12.60
N PHE A 721 -20.25 -20.56 -11.49
CA PHE A 721 -18.80 -20.52 -11.48
C PHE A 721 -18.25 -21.86 -11.99
N ALA A 722 -17.34 -21.82 -12.96
CA ALA A 722 -16.51 -22.94 -13.37
C ALA A 722 -15.13 -22.83 -12.70
N LEU A 723 -14.70 -23.86 -11.96
CA LEU A 723 -13.40 -23.87 -11.27
C LEU A 723 -12.90 -25.30 -10.98
N PRO A 724 -11.58 -25.52 -11.03
CA PRO A 724 -10.98 -26.70 -10.42
C PRO A 724 -11.11 -26.61 -8.89
N LEU A 725 -11.53 -27.71 -8.26
CA LEU A 725 -11.72 -27.83 -6.81
C LEU A 725 -11.02 -29.10 -6.30
N GLU A 726 -10.13 -28.96 -5.33
CA GLU A 726 -9.44 -30.11 -4.72
C GLU A 726 -10.31 -30.82 -3.68
N ILE A 727 -10.33 -32.15 -3.69
CA ILE A 727 -10.91 -33.01 -2.65
C ILE A 727 -9.79 -33.87 -2.06
N GLY A 728 -9.59 -33.82 -0.75
CA GLY A 728 -8.66 -34.69 -0.02
C GLY A 728 -9.38 -35.82 0.69
N ARG A 729 -9.03 -37.07 0.37
CA ARG A 729 -9.51 -38.28 1.05
C ARG A 729 -8.43 -38.77 2.02
N TYR A 730 -8.73 -38.76 3.32
CA TYR A 730 -7.81 -39.11 4.40
C TYR A 730 -8.03 -40.58 4.83
N PRO A 731 -7.04 -41.48 4.65
CA PRO A 731 -7.12 -42.87 5.10
C PRO A 731 -7.36 -43.00 6.61
N SER A 732 -7.93 -44.12 7.04
CA SER A 732 -8.08 -44.48 8.45
C SER A 732 -6.74 -44.75 9.14
N THR A 733 -5.73 -45.16 8.36
CA THR A 733 -4.37 -45.51 8.79
C THR A 733 -3.50 -44.32 9.19
N GLY A 734 -3.94 -43.09 8.93
CA GLY A 734 -3.13 -41.88 9.16
C GLY A 734 -2.05 -41.62 8.10
N ALA A 735 -2.06 -42.34 6.98
CA ALA A 735 -1.22 -42.07 5.83
C ALA A 735 -1.62 -40.75 5.11
N GLU A 736 -0.74 -40.26 4.22
CA GLU A 736 -0.98 -39.05 3.43
C GLU A 736 -2.31 -39.07 2.66
N PRO A 737 -3.05 -37.95 2.58
CA PRO A 737 -4.34 -37.91 1.91
C PRO A 737 -4.19 -38.01 0.40
N ARG A 738 -5.07 -38.82 -0.23
CA ARG A 738 -5.20 -38.81 -1.70
C ARG A 738 -5.97 -37.54 -2.10
N ILE A 739 -5.27 -36.59 -2.71
CA ILE A 739 -5.85 -35.37 -3.29
C ILE A 739 -6.26 -35.64 -4.74
N GLU A 740 -7.47 -35.26 -5.12
CA GLU A 740 -7.96 -35.23 -6.51
C GLU A 740 -8.52 -33.84 -6.83
N THR A 741 -8.43 -33.43 -8.10
CA THR A 741 -9.00 -32.15 -8.58
C THR A 741 -10.23 -32.42 -9.43
N LEU A 742 -11.31 -31.67 -9.18
CA LEU A 742 -12.58 -31.77 -9.86
C LEU A 742 -12.87 -30.51 -10.65
N ASP A 743 -13.21 -30.63 -11.93
CA ASP A 743 -13.66 -29.52 -12.77
C ASP A 743 -15.15 -29.21 -12.50
N VAL A 744 -15.43 -28.53 -11.39
CA VAL A 744 -16.79 -28.16 -10.98
C VAL A 744 -17.30 -27.02 -11.89
N ASN A 745 -18.39 -27.27 -12.61
CA ASN A 745 -18.89 -26.40 -13.67
C ASN A 745 -20.44 -26.31 -13.77
N ALA A 746 -21.19 -27.05 -12.94
CA ALA A 746 -22.65 -27.04 -12.92
C ALA A 746 -23.24 -26.63 -11.54
N GLN A 747 -24.56 -26.43 -11.49
CA GLN A 747 -25.27 -26.06 -10.25
C GLN A 747 -25.43 -27.24 -9.26
N GLN A 748 -25.39 -28.48 -9.75
CA GLN A 748 -25.37 -29.68 -8.93
C GLN A 748 -24.60 -30.79 -9.64
N GLU A 749 -23.66 -31.41 -8.94
CA GLU A 749 -22.76 -32.44 -9.48
C GLU A 749 -22.54 -33.56 -8.46
N THR A 750 -22.30 -34.77 -8.95
CA THR A 750 -22.05 -35.97 -8.14
C THR A 750 -20.79 -36.67 -8.64
N PHE A 751 -19.75 -36.67 -7.81
CA PHE A 751 -18.47 -37.31 -8.07
C PHE A 751 -18.39 -38.63 -7.31
N SER A 752 -17.68 -39.61 -7.86
CA SER A 752 -17.71 -40.99 -7.34
C SER A 752 -16.38 -41.69 -7.53
N PHE A 753 -15.66 -41.88 -6.42
CA PHE A 753 -14.27 -42.36 -6.40
C PHE A 753 -14.19 -43.77 -5.85
N ALA A 754 -13.45 -44.67 -6.50
CA ALA A 754 -13.11 -45.96 -5.90
C ALA A 754 -12.13 -45.76 -4.72
N VAL A 755 -12.28 -46.59 -3.68
CA VAL A 755 -11.38 -46.66 -2.52
C VAL A 755 -11.15 -48.12 -2.08
N GLU A 756 -9.96 -48.37 -1.55
CA GLU A 756 -9.58 -49.66 -0.95
C GLU A 756 -10.19 -49.85 0.46
N GLU A 757 -10.39 -48.75 1.20
CA GLU A 757 -11.02 -48.71 2.54
C GLU A 757 -11.92 -47.47 2.70
N GLU A 758 -12.74 -47.43 3.75
CA GLU A 758 -13.49 -46.23 4.12
C GLU A 758 -12.53 -45.11 4.61
N PRO A 759 -12.56 -43.90 4.03
CA PRO A 759 -11.73 -42.81 4.53
C PRO A 759 -12.28 -42.28 5.86
N ALA A 760 -11.37 -42.03 6.83
CA ALA A 760 -11.74 -41.42 8.10
C ALA A 760 -12.28 -39.98 7.93
N ARG A 761 -11.87 -39.28 6.86
CA ARG A 761 -12.40 -37.96 6.49
C ARG A 761 -12.29 -37.71 4.99
N VAL A 762 -13.28 -37.04 4.42
CA VAL A 762 -13.15 -36.30 3.15
C VAL A 762 -13.16 -34.81 3.46
N ALA A 763 -12.27 -34.05 2.84
CA ALA A 763 -12.19 -32.60 2.99
C ALA A 763 -12.19 -31.90 1.63
N LEU A 764 -12.78 -30.71 1.59
CA LEU A 764 -13.00 -29.93 0.39
C LEU A 764 -12.08 -28.69 0.41
N ASP A 765 -11.28 -28.53 -0.65
CA ASP A 765 -10.15 -27.61 -0.79
C ASP A 765 -9.12 -27.68 0.38
N PRO A 766 -8.55 -28.86 0.67
CA PRO A 766 -7.71 -29.09 1.85
C PRO A 766 -6.45 -28.22 1.90
N ASN A 767 -5.86 -27.92 0.72
CA ASN A 767 -4.64 -27.13 0.58
C ASN A 767 -4.92 -25.62 0.43
N VAL A 768 -6.17 -25.17 0.57
CA VAL A 768 -6.55 -23.75 0.54
C VAL A 768 -6.22 -23.09 -0.82
N ASN A 769 -6.72 -23.67 -1.91
CA ASN A 769 -6.44 -23.23 -3.28
C ASN A 769 -7.61 -22.48 -3.96
N THR A 770 -8.80 -22.48 -3.36
CA THR A 770 -10.06 -22.08 -4.02
C THR A 770 -10.82 -20.97 -3.29
N LEU A 771 -11.14 -19.83 -3.95
CA LEU A 771 -12.00 -18.80 -3.35
C LEU A 771 -13.48 -19.23 -3.37
N MET A 772 -14.02 -19.56 -2.20
CA MET A 772 -15.43 -19.95 -2.02
C MET A 772 -15.86 -19.86 -0.55
N THR A 773 -17.16 -20.03 -0.28
CA THR A 773 -17.63 -20.56 1.01
C THR A 773 -18.23 -21.95 0.81
N ALA A 774 -18.01 -22.88 1.72
CA ALA A 774 -18.64 -24.20 1.66
C ALA A 774 -19.24 -24.61 3.02
N GLN A 775 -20.36 -25.32 2.96
CA GLN A 775 -20.81 -26.27 3.99
C GLN A 775 -20.61 -27.67 3.40
N PHE A 776 -19.80 -28.50 4.05
CA PHE A 776 -19.42 -29.82 3.54
C PHE A 776 -19.31 -30.82 4.69
N GLU A 777 -20.21 -31.80 4.72
CA GLU A 777 -20.41 -32.70 5.86
C GLU A 777 -20.47 -34.17 5.41
N ARG A 778 -20.34 -35.11 6.35
CA ARG A 778 -20.60 -36.53 6.09
C ARG A 778 -22.11 -36.77 6.18
N GLU A 779 -22.68 -37.47 5.20
CA GLU A 779 -24.06 -37.94 5.25
C GLU A 779 -24.21 -39.02 6.35
N GLN A 780 -25.31 -38.96 7.12
CA GLN A 780 -25.52 -39.75 8.35
C GLN A 780 -26.27 -41.06 8.08
#